data_AF-A0A9P9BLM2-F1
#
_entry.id   AF-A0A9P9BLM2-F1
#
_cell.length_a   1.000
_cell.length_b   1.000
_cell.length_c   1.000
_cell.angle_alpha   90.00
_cell.angle_beta   90.00
_cell.angle_gamma   90.00
#
_symmetry.space_group_name_H-M   'P 1'
#
loop_
_entity.id
_entity.type
_entity.pdbx_description
1 polymer ?
#
loop_
_entity_poly.entity_id
_entity_poly.type
_entity_poly.pdbx_seq_one_letter_code
_entity_poly.pdbx_strand_id
1 'polypeptide(L)'
;MGHEPICALAYLGSLGIAEALRQGADMVICGRVSDAAPTVGLAAWWHNWSSDQFDELAGALIAGHLIECSVFVTGGYYSRFKDLMAAKKHLDLGFPIAEVFSNGECRVAKEKESNGIVNIETVTSQLVYEISGPLYFNSDVVASVHDIKLEQISEDYVHVSGVKGLPPPDTTRVGVTAHGGYQAEWHFYLVGLDIEEKCQWMEEQARHAIGEEIMSQFTMLKFQVHGTSPADPANQEVATVDFRIFAQGPRAELFDGSKPDGFARKLYETVLQSCPGVSRPNDLRQSTAKSYWEYFVTLIPQAACCHRVHLLFNPAHGNKTVILIPLPPRTSVYGPQESYDPPEPFSPETYGPTVHAPLGTIALARSGDKASDANVGLFVSHDAGGDVWQWLRTFLTIDRLKQLLGPHEYSGGRIDRFELENIRAVHFLLKNHLDRGYNSGSKLDTLAKNLGEYLRAKHVPVPVKFLATASLRPRIGPGEGRGHTTRDARQAGQFSDKVIAVTGAAQGIGYITAVALAERGASLSLADVQPAALAQAKENILTRAPSTSIITTALDVRREDQVSSWIAGTVAHFGRLNGAANIAGVVPRSIASEAGLVEHLDADEWEFVMGVNATGVMYCMKHQLSVMRGRGCAVVNAASIAGLTGRPRTGAYAASKHAVVGLTRSAAKEVGERGVRVNAICPGRIDTPMSRAAAAAATVVGRGADYDKETLSDIALRRKGQPEEVADLVCFLLSDESSYITGNAISIDGGWNC
;
A
#
# COMPACT_ATOMS: atom_id res chain seq x y z
N MET A 1 2.41 -2.40 -43.49
CA MET A 1 2.09 -3.04 -42.20
C MET A 1 2.18 -4.55 -42.23
N GLY A 2 2.34 -5.26 -43.36
CA GLY A 2 2.58 -6.72 -43.39
C GLY A 2 1.41 -7.60 -42.91
N HIS A 3 0.48 -7.05 -42.12
CA HIS A 3 -0.70 -7.67 -41.56
C HIS A 3 -1.98 -7.10 -42.19
N GLU A 4 -3.02 -7.94 -42.27
CA GLU A 4 -4.36 -7.54 -42.69
C GLU A 4 -5.11 -6.90 -41.50
N PRO A 5 -5.65 -5.67 -41.63
CA PRO A 5 -6.36 -4.99 -40.55
C PRO A 5 -7.72 -5.62 -40.30
N ILE A 6 -8.10 -5.76 -39.03
CA ILE A 6 -9.39 -6.32 -38.60
C ILE A 6 -10.38 -5.22 -38.27
N CYS A 7 -9.91 -4.18 -37.59
CA CYS A 7 -10.70 -3.00 -37.31
C CYS A 7 -9.84 -1.75 -37.26
N ALA A 8 -10.45 -0.61 -37.58
CA ALA A 8 -9.88 0.71 -37.42
C ALA A 8 -10.88 1.56 -36.63
N LEU A 9 -10.46 2.09 -35.48
CA LEU A 9 -11.31 2.84 -34.56
C LEU A 9 -10.80 4.28 -34.46
N ALA A 10 -11.53 5.22 -35.05
CA ALA A 10 -11.24 6.64 -34.92
C ALA A 10 -11.66 7.13 -33.54
N TYR A 11 -10.81 7.93 -32.89
CA TYR A 11 -11.12 8.58 -31.63
C TYR A 11 -11.92 9.84 -31.94
N LEU A 12 -13.24 9.77 -31.78
CA LEU A 12 -14.11 10.92 -32.00
C LEU A 12 -14.05 11.91 -30.83
N GLY A 13 -14.40 13.16 -31.12
CA GLY A 13 -14.58 14.22 -30.13
C GLY A 13 -15.92 14.18 -29.40
N SER A 14 -16.19 15.24 -28.67
CA SER A 14 -17.22 15.45 -27.68
C SER A 14 -18.47 16.18 -28.19
N LEU A 15 -18.38 16.83 -29.36
CA LEU A 15 -19.48 17.62 -29.91
C LEU A 15 -20.78 16.81 -30.10
N GLY A 16 -20.67 15.52 -30.45
CA GLY A 16 -21.84 14.63 -30.56
C GLY A 16 -22.49 14.31 -29.21
N ILE A 17 -21.70 14.26 -28.14
CA ILE A 17 -22.21 14.05 -26.78
C ILE A 17 -23.00 15.29 -26.35
N ALA A 18 -22.42 16.47 -26.53
CA ALA A 18 -23.10 17.73 -26.21
C ALA A 18 -24.41 17.88 -26.99
N GLU A 19 -24.39 17.56 -28.30
CA GLU A 19 -25.59 17.64 -29.14
C GLU A 19 -26.67 16.64 -28.71
N ALA A 20 -26.32 15.39 -28.39
CA ALA A 20 -27.28 14.42 -27.90
C ALA A 20 -28.01 14.91 -26.63
N LEU A 21 -27.26 15.50 -25.69
CA LEU A 21 -27.81 16.08 -24.46
C LEU A 21 -28.68 17.31 -24.73
N ARG A 22 -28.32 18.19 -25.68
CA ARG A 22 -29.17 19.33 -26.10
C ARG A 22 -30.51 18.89 -26.67
N GLN A 23 -30.55 17.74 -27.32
CA GLN A 23 -31.76 17.14 -27.87
C GLN A 23 -32.62 16.43 -26.81
N GLY A 24 -32.22 16.47 -25.53
CA GLY A 24 -32.97 15.91 -24.41
C GLY A 24 -32.64 14.45 -24.09
N ALA A 25 -31.45 13.96 -24.47
CA ALA A 25 -31.02 12.63 -24.04
C ALA A 25 -30.60 12.65 -22.57
N ASP A 26 -31.08 11.69 -21.77
CA ASP A 26 -30.60 11.47 -20.40
C ASP A 26 -29.34 10.58 -20.37
N MET A 27 -29.17 9.73 -21.39
CA MET A 27 -28.06 8.79 -21.50
C MET A 27 -27.51 8.78 -22.93
N VAL A 28 -26.20 8.90 -23.06
CA VAL A 28 -25.49 8.86 -24.36
C VAL A 28 -24.52 7.69 -24.36
N ILE A 29 -24.78 6.71 -25.24
CA ILE A 29 -23.86 5.57 -25.45
C ILE A 29 -22.93 5.94 -26.60
N CYS A 30 -21.65 6.13 -26.28
CA CYS A 30 -20.63 6.50 -27.25
C CYS A 30 -20.02 5.25 -27.91
N GLY A 31 -19.64 5.37 -29.19
CA GLY A 31 -18.67 4.47 -29.82
C GLY A 31 -17.26 4.75 -29.31
N ARG A 32 -16.25 4.68 -30.18
CA ARG A 32 -14.90 5.13 -29.81
C ARG A 32 -14.83 6.66 -29.81
N VAL A 33 -14.81 7.25 -28.62
CA VAL A 33 -14.45 8.66 -28.39
C VAL A 33 -13.11 8.72 -27.65
N SER A 34 -12.46 9.88 -27.62
CA SER A 34 -11.34 10.10 -26.70
C SER A 34 -11.79 9.98 -25.24
N ASP A 35 -10.90 9.53 -24.35
CA ASP A 35 -11.26 9.20 -22.96
C ASP A 35 -11.77 10.42 -22.17
N ALA A 36 -11.27 11.63 -22.50
CA ALA A 36 -11.76 12.89 -21.95
C ALA A 36 -13.02 13.46 -22.63
N ALA A 37 -13.41 12.97 -23.82
CA ALA A 37 -14.56 13.52 -24.55
C ALA A 37 -15.90 13.49 -23.79
N PRO A 38 -16.23 12.47 -22.97
CA PRO A 38 -17.41 12.52 -22.12
C PRO A 38 -17.46 13.75 -21.21
N THR A 39 -16.33 14.11 -20.58
CA THR A 39 -16.23 15.29 -19.71
C THR A 39 -16.36 16.58 -20.50
N VAL A 40 -15.66 16.68 -21.64
CA VAL A 40 -15.76 17.87 -22.52
C VAL A 40 -17.19 18.05 -23.03
N GLY A 41 -17.86 16.97 -23.44
CA GLY A 41 -19.20 17.01 -23.99
C GLY A 41 -20.25 17.39 -22.95
N LEU A 42 -20.13 16.85 -21.73
CA LEU A 42 -21.00 17.20 -20.61
C LEU A 42 -20.83 18.67 -20.21
N ALA A 43 -19.59 19.16 -20.11
CA ALA A 43 -19.30 20.55 -19.76
C ALA A 43 -19.79 21.52 -20.85
N ALA A 44 -19.56 21.20 -22.12
CA ALA A 44 -20.01 22.02 -23.24
C ALA A 44 -21.55 22.08 -23.36
N TRP A 45 -22.25 21.00 -23.01
CA TRP A 45 -23.71 21.03 -22.90
C TRP A 45 -24.17 21.89 -21.71
N TRP A 46 -23.62 21.64 -20.52
CA TRP A 46 -24.04 22.30 -19.28
C TRP A 46 -23.82 23.82 -19.31
N HIS A 47 -22.67 24.27 -19.80
CA HIS A 47 -22.33 25.69 -19.90
C HIS A 47 -22.71 26.33 -21.25
N ASN A 48 -23.36 25.56 -22.13
CA ASN A 48 -23.78 25.99 -23.46
C ASN A 48 -22.62 26.54 -24.32
N TRP A 49 -21.48 25.86 -24.31
CA TRP A 49 -20.32 26.25 -25.11
C TRP A 49 -20.45 25.86 -26.58
N SER A 50 -19.89 26.70 -27.46
CA SER A 50 -19.72 26.42 -28.89
C SER A 50 -18.33 25.84 -29.20
N SER A 51 -18.19 25.25 -30.40
CA SER A 51 -16.96 24.56 -30.84
C SER A 51 -15.75 25.47 -31.07
N ASP A 52 -15.90 26.79 -30.97
CA ASP A 52 -14.86 27.81 -31.13
C ASP A 52 -14.43 28.45 -29.80
N GLN A 53 -15.05 28.06 -28.68
CA GLN A 53 -14.66 28.41 -27.31
C GLN A 53 -13.50 27.54 -26.83
N PHE A 54 -12.33 27.71 -27.45
CA PHE A 54 -11.20 26.80 -27.27
C PHE A 54 -10.66 26.78 -25.85
N ASP A 55 -10.57 27.93 -25.15
CA ASP A 55 -10.03 27.96 -23.78
C ASP A 55 -10.91 27.11 -22.84
N GLU A 56 -12.23 27.21 -23.00
CA GLU A 56 -13.21 26.46 -22.22
C GLU A 56 -13.15 24.96 -22.50
N LEU A 57 -13.12 24.57 -23.78
CA LEU A 57 -12.99 23.19 -24.21
C LEU A 57 -11.65 22.57 -23.78
N ALA A 58 -10.56 23.34 -23.83
CA ALA A 58 -9.24 22.89 -23.41
C ALA A 58 -9.17 22.67 -21.90
N GLY A 59 -9.76 23.57 -21.12
CA GLY A 59 -9.87 23.37 -19.68
C GLY A 59 -10.70 22.13 -19.31
N ALA A 60 -11.81 21.90 -20.00
CA ALA A 60 -12.60 20.68 -19.82
C ALA A 60 -11.89 19.41 -20.31
N LEU A 61 -11.04 19.49 -21.34
CA LEU A 61 -10.17 18.38 -21.78
C LEU A 61 -9.21 17.98 -20.65
N ILE A 62 -8.60 18.96 -19.98
CA ILE A 62 -7.73 18.70 -18.83
C ILE A 62 -8.53 18.18 -17.63
N ALA A 63 -9.73 18.71 -17.37
CA ALA A 63 -10.61 18.15 -16.35
C ALA A 63 -10.94 16.67 -16.61
N GLY A 64 -11.24 16.31 -17.86
CA GLY A 64 -11.47 14.92 -18.28
C GLY A 64 -10.25 14.04 -18.08
N HIS A 65 -9.08 14.52 -18.52
CA HIS A 65 -7.79 13.85 -18.33
C HIS A 65 -7.47 13.57 -16.85
N LEU A 66 -7.84 14.48 -15.96
CA LEU A 66 -7.58 14.33 -14.53
C LEU A 66 -8.49 13.30 -13.86
N ILE A 67 -9.69 13.04 -14.38
CA ILE A 67 -10.65 12.11 -13.76
C ILE A 67 -10.78 10.78 -14.51
N GLU A 68 -10.04 10.60 -15.60
CA GLU A 68 -10.04 9.35 -16.36
C GLU A 68 -9.28 8.24 -15.64
N CYS A 69 -9.51 7.00 -16.08
CA CYS A 69 -8.79 5.81 -15.61
C CYS A 69 -8.87 5.55 -14.08
N SER A 70 -10.02 5.82 -13.45
CA SER A 70 -10.35 5.46 -12.06
C SER A 70 -9.78 6.44 -11.02
N VAL A 71 -9.12 5.94 -9.97
CA VAL A 71 -8.75 6.65 -8.74
C VAL A 71 -7.33 7.23 -8.76
N PHE A 72 -6.76 7.46 -9.95
CA PHE A 72 -5.35 7.88 -10.06
C PHE A 72 -5.10 9.26 -9.44
N VAL A 73 -5.93 10.25 -9.78
CA VAL A 73 -5.81 11.60 -9.19
C VAL A 73 -6.15 11.65 -7.71
N THR A 74 -6.77 10.59 -7.17
CA THR A 74 -7.10 10.45 -5.74
C THR A 74 -6.10 9.57 -4.97
N GLY A 75 -4.96 9.22 -5.58
CA GLY A 75 -3.84 8.52 -4.93
C GLY A 75 -3.43 7.20 -5.56
N GLY A 76 -4.13 6.73 -6.60
CA GLY A 76 -3.74 5.54 -7.36
C GLY A 76 -2.43 5.77 -8.12
N TYR A 77 -1.50 4.81 -8.06
CA TYR A 77 -0.14 4.95 -8.63
C TYR A 77 0.65 6.16 -8.11
N TYR A 78 0.28 6.69 -6.93
CA TYR A 78 0.94 7.83 -6.36
C TYR A 78 2.30 7.47 -5.73
N SER A 79 3.35 8.15 -6.19
CA SER A 79 4.73 7.97 -5.75
C SER A 79 4.95 8.07 -4.23
N ARG A 80 4.08 8.78 -3.50
CA ARG A 80 4.10 8.88 -2.03
C ARG A 80 3.06 7.98 -1.37
N PHE A 81 2.88 6.76 -1.90
CA PHE A 81 1.96 5.76 -1.35
C PHE A 81 2.16 5.49 0.16
N LYS A 82 3.38 5.64 0.68
CA LYS A 82 3.65 5.50 2.12
C LYS A 82 2.93 6.56 2.96
N ASP A 83 2.69 7.75 2.42
CA ASP A 83 1.94 8.80 3.10
C ASP A 83 0.46 8.44 3.17
N LEU A 84 -0.10 7.87 2.10
CA LEU A 84 -1.45 7.29 2.10
C LEU A 84 -1.56 6.15 3.12
N MET A 85 -0.52 5.31 3.24
CA MET A 85 -0.48 4.24 4.24
C MET A 85 -0.43 4.79 5.66
N ALA A 86 0.46 5.74 5.92
CA ALA A 86 0.61 6.38 7.23
C ALA A 86 -0.69 7.09 7.66
N ALA A 87 -1.36 7.76 6.72
CA ALA A 87 -2.66 8.40 6.95
C ALA A 87 -3.85 7.41 6.99
N LYS A 88 -3.61 6.11 6.75
CA LYS A 88 -4.64 5.07 6.62
C LYS A 88 -5.69 5.38 5.52
N LYS A 89 -5.29 6.13 4.48
CA LYS A 89 -6.12 6.53 3.32
C LYS A 89 -5.83 5.71 2.03
N HIS A 90 -5.13 4.59 2.11
CA HIS A 90 -4.68 3.79 0.95
C HIS A 90 -5.64 2.66 0.50
N LEU A 91 -6.69 2.38 1.27
CA LEU A 91 -7.72 1.38 0.95
C LEU A 91 -8.98 2.09 0.47
N ASP A 92 -9.74 1.57 -0.49
CA ASP A 92 -11.01 2.16 -0.95
C ASP A 92 -10.90 3.65 -1.34
N LEU A 93 -9.94 3.98 -2.20
CA LEU A 93 -9.76 5.33 -2.74
C LEU A 93 -11.05 5.77 -3.45
N GLY A 94 -11.52 6.97 -3.13
CA GLY A 94 -12.71 7.53 -3.77
C GLY A 94 -12.51 7.84 -5.23
N PHE A 95 -13.58 7.73 -6.01
CA PHE A 95 -13.58 8.24 -7.37
C PHE A 95 -13.42 9.77 -7.38
N PRO A 96 -12.69 10.30 -8.37
CA PRO A 96 -12.52 11.74 -8.50
C PRO A 96 -13.79 12.43 -8.97
N ILE A 97 -13.90 13.72 -8.63
CA ILE A 97 -14.95 14.63 -9.07
C ILE A 97 -14.26 15.85 -9.67
N ALA A 98 -14.64 16.23 -10.90
CA ALA A 98 -14.23 17.50 -11.49
C ALA A 98 -15.40 18.48 -11.52
N GLU A 99 -15.24 19.60 -10.85
CA GLU A 99 -16.15 20.74 -10.93
C GLU A 99 -15.63 21.69 -12.00
N VAL A 100 -16.24 21.65 -13.19
CA VAL A 100 -15.83 22.47 -14.33
C VAL A 100 -16.58 23.80 -14.32
N PHE A 101 -15.86 24.91 -14.29
CA PHE A 101 -16.42 26.26 -14.32
C PHE A 101 -16.72 26.72 -15.76
N SER A 102 -17.54 27.76 -15.89
CA SER A 102 -17.98 28.30 -17.19
C SER A 102 -16.84 28.89 -18.03
N ASN A 103 -15.67 29.16 -17.44
CA ASN A 103 -14.46 29.65 -18.11
C ASN A 103 -13.48 28.51 -18.48
N GLY A 104 -13.85 27.24 -18.27
CA GLY A 104 -13.01 26.07 -18.54
C GLY A 104 -12.11 25.62 -17.40
N GLU A 105 -11.83 26.48 -16.42
CA GLU A 105 -11.07 26.08 -15.24
C GLU A 105 -11.83 25.01 -14.45
N CYS A 106 -11.13 24.24 -13.62
CA CYS A 106 -11.80 23.21 -12.82
C CYS A 106 -11.23 23.06 -11.43
N ARG A 107 -12.03 22.45 -10.55
CA ARG A 107 -11.53 21.92 -9.27
C ARG A 107 -11.66 20.42 -9.26
N VAL A 108 -10.60 19.78 -8.82
CA VAL A 108 -10.57 18.34 -8.60
C VAL A 108 -10.81 18.07 -7.13
N ALA A 109 -11.76 17.18 -6.89
CA ALA A 109 -12.13 16.65 -5.58
C ALA A 109 -12.22 15.13 -5.66
N LYS A 110 -12.64 14.51 -4.56
CA LYS A 110 -13.00 13.10 -4.52
C LYS A 110 -14.33 12.90 -3.83
N GLU A 111 -14.93 11.73 -4.04
CA GLU A 111 -16.13 11.31 -3.32
C GLU A 111 -15.98 11.53 -1.80
N LYS A 112 -17.04 12.04 -1.15
CA LYS A 112 -17.04 12.28 0.29
C LYS A 112 -16.96 10.95 1.05
N GLU A 113 -16.34 10.98 2.23
CA GLU A 113 -16.23 9.82 3.15
C GLU A 113 -15.46 8.60 2.62
N SER A 114 -15.01 8.64 1.36
CA SER A 114 -14.06 7.68 0.81
C SER A 114 -12.64 7.97 1.31
N ASN A 115 -11.71 7.05 1.08
CA ASN A 115 -10.28 7.28 1.31
C ASN A 115 -9.62 7.90 0.07
N GLY A 116 -8.29 7.85 -0.01
CA GLY A 116 -7.50 8.59 -1.00
C GLY A 116 -7.24 10.03 -0.59
N ILE A 117 -6.45 10.74 -1.39
CA ILE A 117 -6.18 12.16 -1.21
C ILE A 117 -6.24 12.89 -2.55
N VAL A 118 -6.68 14.14 -2.55
CA VAL A 118 -6.51 15.05 -3.68
C VAL A 118 -5.64 16.22 -3.26
N ASN A 119 -4.40 16.22 -3.75
CA ASN A 119 -3.46 17.30 -3.54
C ASN A 119 -2.75 17.68 -4.84
N ILE A 120 -1.95 18.74 -4.80
CA ILE A 120 -1.22 19.22 -5.98
C ILE A 120 -0.43 18.07 -6.61
N GLU A 121 0.25 17.23 -5.83
CA GLU A 121 1.07 16.16 -6.37
C GLU A 121 0.28 15.00 -6.98
N THR A 122 -0.91 14.64 -6.47
CA THR A 122 -1.76 13.63 -7.12
C THR A 122 -2.35 14.17 -8.41
N VAL A 123 -2.67 15.47 -8.47
CA VAL A 123 -3.08 16.16 -9.70
C VAL A 123 -1.93 16.25 -10.70
N THR A 124 -0.71 16.63 -10.27
CA THR A 124 0.49 16.59 -11.12
C THR A 124 0.74 15.18 -11.64
N SER A 125 0.68 14.17 -10.77
CA SER A 125 0.87 12.76 -11.12
C SER A 125 -0.06 12.35 -12.25
N GLN A 126 -1.36 12.62 -12.14
CA GLN A 126 -2.30 12.27 -13.20
C GLN A 126 -2.13 13.15 -14.45
N LEU A 127 -1.80 14.43 -14.29
CA LEU A 127 -1.59 15.31 -15.44
C LEU A 127 -0.43 14.86 -16.34
N VAL A 128 0.67 14.37 -15.76
CA VAL A 128 1.82 13.90 -16.53
C VAL A 128 1.65 12.49 -17.12
N TYR A 129 0.58 11.78 -16.76
CA TYR A 129 0.18 10.52 -17.37
C TYR A 129 -0.31 10.75 -18.80
N GLU A 130 0.08 9.90 -19.74
CA GLU A 130 -0.48 9.83 -21.11
C GLU A 130 -0.39 11.08 -22.01
N ILE A 131 0.32 12.12 -21.57
CA ILE A 131 0.64 13.27 -22.41
C ILE A 131 1.88 12.99 -23.27
N SER A 132 1.90 13.57 -24.48
CA SER A 132 2.98 13.38 -25.47
C SER A 132 3.86 14.63 -25.66
N GLY A 133 3.55 15.71 -24.95
CA GLY A 133 4.15 17.02 -25.14
C GLY A 133 3.32 18.11 -24.47
N PRO A 134 3.79 19.38 -24.49
CA PRO A 134 3.06 20.52 -23.94
C PRO A 134 1.75 20.86 -24.67
N LEU A 135 1.57 20.37 -25.90
CA LEU A 135 0.30 20.44 -26.63
C LEU A 135 -0.40 19.08 -26.57
N TYR A 136 -1.54 19.03 -25.87
CA TYR A 136 -2.39 17.87 -25.81
C TYR A 136 -3.46 17.93 -26.91
N PHE A 137 -3.27 17.09 -27.93
CA PHE A 137 -4.16 17.01 -29.09
C PHE A 137 -5.45 16.22 -28.81
N ASN A 138 -6.60 16.84 -29.09
CA ASN A 138 -7.92 16.23 -29.12
C ASN A 138 -8.65 16.61 -30.43
N SER A 139 -9.71 15.88 -30.80
CA SER A 139 -10.51 16.16 -32.00
C SER A 139 -11.27 17.49 -31.93
N ASP A 140 -11.65 17.95 -30.74
CA ASP A 140 -12.42 19.20 -30.59
C ASP A 140 -11.55 20.42 -30.30
N VAL A 141 -10.38 20.21 -29.69
CA VAL A 141 -9.49 21.28 -29.24
C VAL A 141 -8.05 20.77 -29.06
N VAL A 142 -7.07 21.66 -29.10
CA VAL A 142 -5.73 21.38 -28.56
C VAL A 142 -5.54 22.14 -27.27
N ALA A 143 -5.23 21.46 -26.17
CA ALA A 143 -4.90 22.10 -24.89
C ALA A 143 -3.39 22.31 -24.76
N SER A 144 -2.97 23.56 -24.61
CA SER A 144 -1.62 23.91 -24.16
C SER A 144 -1.56 23.81 -22.64
N VAL A 145 -0.72 22.92 -22.14
CA VAL A 145 -0.49 22.72 -20.69
C VAL A 145 0.76 23.43 -20.18
N HIS A 146 1.44 24.23 -21.03
CA HIS A 146 2.68 24.93 -20.66
C HIS A 146 2.51 25.80 -19.41
N ASP A 147 1.42 26.57 -19.36
CA ASP A 147 1.16 27.56 -18.31
C ASP A 147 0.19 27.06 -17.24
N ILE A 148 -0.05 25.75 -17.17
CA ILE A 148 -0.96 25.15 -16.19
C ILE A 148 -0.53 25.46 -14.76
N LYS A 149 -1.48 25.77 -13.88
CA LYS A 149 -1.25 26.08 -12.47
C LYS A 149 -2.16 25.23 -11.60
N LEU A 150 -1.58 24.79 -10.48
CA LEU A 150 -2.26 23.99 -9.47
C LEU A 150 -2.22 24.74 -8.15
N GLU A 151 -3.39 24.94 -7.55
CA GLU A 151 -3.53 25.63 -6.26
C GLU A 151 -4.30 24.74 -5.28
N GLN A 152 -3.69 24.44 -4.13
CA GLN A 152 -4.36 23.73 -3.06
C GLN A 152 -5.35 24.67 -2.37
N ILE A 153 -6.64 24.42 -2.51
CA ILE A 153 -7.68 25.28 -1.91
C ILE A 153 -8.00 24.82 -0.49
N SER A 154 -8.17 23.51 -0.29
CA SER A 154 -8.39 22.89 1.02
C SER A 154 -7.97 21.41 0.99
N GLU A 155 -8.17 20.66 2.07
CA GLU A 155 -8.00 19.20 2.05
C GLU A 155 -8.85 18.59 0.93
N ASP A 156 -8.24 17.68 0.16
CA ASP A 156 -8.88 16.93 -0.93
C ASP A 156 -9.53 17.81 -2.02
N TYR A 157 -8.99 19.02 -2.24
CA TYR A 157 -9.56 19.99 -3.15
C TYR A 157 -8.50 20.89 -3.79
N VAL A 158 -8.30 20.73 -5.11
CA VAL A 158 -7.26 21.43 -5.88
C VAL A 158 -7.88 22.17 -7.06
N HIS A 159 -7.54 23.45 -7.21
CA HIS A 159 -7.93 24.25 -8.36
C HIS A 159 -6.89 24.16 -9.48
N VAL A 160 -7.38 24.02 -10.71
CA VAL A 160 -6.59 23.86 -11.94
C VAL A 160 -6.94 24.98 -12.91
N SER A 161 -5.94 25.77 -13.30
CA SER A 161 -6.09 26.94 -14.18
C SER A 161 -4.92 27.08 -15.14
N GLY A 162 -4.95 28.09 -16.02
CA GLY A 162 -3.83 28.44 -16.91
C GLY A 162 -3.71 27.61 -18.19
N VAL A 163 -4.64 26.69 -18.45
CA VAL A 163 -4.74 25.94 -19.71
C VAL A 163 -5.19 26.89 -20.83
N LYS A 164 -4.54 26.81 -21.99
CA LYS A 164 -4.92 27.59 -23.18
C LYS A 164 -5.38 26.71 -24.32
N GLY A 165 -6.49 27.09 -24.94
CA GLY A 165 -7.07 26.38 -26.06
C GLY A 165 -6.57 26.90 -27.40
N LEU A 166 -6.26 25.96 -28.28
CA LEU A 166 -5.93 26.21 -29.68
C LEU A 166 -6.89 25.42 -30.58
N PRO A 167 -7.03 25.81 -31.86
CA PRO A 167 -7.87 25.09 -32.81
C PRO A 167 -7.51 23.59 -32.86
N PRO A 168 -8.48 22.67 -32.97
CA PRO A 168 -8.18 21.25 -33.12
C PRO A 168 -7.32 20.95 -34.37
N PRO A 169 -6.62 19.82 -34.41
CA PRO A 169 -5.97 19.37 -35.63
C PRO A 169 -7.01 19.09 -36.72
N ASP A 170 -6.64 19.25 -37.99
CA ASP A 170 -7.46 18.81 -39.14
C ASP A 170 -7.56 17.28 -39.28
N THR A 171 -6.84 16.57 -38.42
CA THR A 171 -6.80 15.11 -38.32
C THR A 171 -7.30 14.61 -36.96
N THR A 172 -7.69 13.33 -36.90
CA THR A 172 -7.91 12.62 -35.65
C THR A 172 -7.11 11.32 -35.62
N ARG A 173 -6.89 10.80 -34.41
CA ARG A 173 -6.20 9.54 -34.15
C ARG A 173 -7.10 8.37 -34.54
N VAL A 174 -6.54 7.40 -35.25
CA VAL A 174 -7.16 6.10 -35.50
C VAL A 174 -6.26 4.99 -34.98
N GLY A 175 -6.86 4.06 -34.24
CA GLY A 175 -6.24 2.82 -33.82
C GLY A 175 -6.60 1.69 -34.77
N VAL A 176 -5.61 1.11 -35.44
CA VAL A 176 -5.77 -0.02 -36.37
C VAL A 176 -5.27 -1.28 -35.68
N THR A 177 -6.12 -2.30 -35.58
CA THR A 177 -5.77 -3.58 -34.95
C THR A 177 -5.64 -4.67 -36.00
N ALA A 178 -4.61 -5.50 -35.91
CA ALA A 178 -4.37 -6.64 -36.80
C ALA A 178 -3.90 -7.88 -36.02
N HIS A 179 -4.10 -9.07 -36.61
CA HIS A 179 -3.61 -10.32 -36.02
C HIS A 179 -2.07 -10.36 -36.04
N GLY A 180 -1.45 -10.41 -34.86
CA GLY A 180 0.00 -10.42 -34.71
C GLY A 180 0.62 -11.81 -34.83
N GLY A 181 -0.15 -12.86 -34.56
CA GLY A 181 0.32 -14.25 -34.51
C GLY A 181 -0.05 -14.90 -33.18
N TYR A 182 0.80 -15.82 -32.73
CA TYR A 182 0.63 -16.57 -31.50
C TYR A 182 1.82 -16.36 -30.58
N GLN A 183 1.57 -16.40 -29.28
CA GLN A 183 2.59 -16.30 -28.24
C GLN A 183 2.38 -17.39 -27.18
N ALA A 184 3.46 -17.75 -26.51
CA ALA A 184 3.44 -18.63 -25.35
C ALA A 184 4.63 -18.30 -24.44
N GLU A 185 4.53 -18.69 -23.18
CA GLU A 185 5.61 -18.56 -22.20
C GLU A 185 5.79 -19.83 -21.38
N TRP A 186 7.04 -20.09 -21.02
CA TRP A 186 7.42 -21.19 -20.16
C TRP A 186 8.22 -20.63 -18.98
N HIS A 187 7.98 -21.16 -17.79
CA HIS A 187 8.60 -20.69 -16.57
C HIS A 187 9.37 -21.82 -15.89
N PHE A 188 10.62 -21.55 -15.56
CA PHE A 188 11.42 -22.35 -14.64
C PHE A 188 11.59 -21.58 -13.33
N TYR A 189 11.24 -22.20 -12.21
CA TYR A 189 11.49 -21.65 -10.89
C TYR A 189 12.81 -22.19 -10.37
N LEU A 190 13.79 -21.30 -10.24
CA LEU A 190 15.16 -21.61 -9.86
C LEU A 190 15.40 -21.17 -8.41
N VAL A 191 15.97 -22.03 -7.59
CA VAL A 191 16.24 -21.73 -6.18
C VAL A 191 17.66 -22.09 -5.75
N GLY A 192 18.20 -21.33 -4.80
CA GLY A 192 19.49 -21.59 -4.15
C GLY A 192 20.62 -20.68 -4.65
N LEU A 193 21.85 -21.17 -4.52
CA LEU A 193 23.06 -20.48 -4.97
C LEU A 193 23.15 -20.43 -6.50
N ASP A 194 24.05 -19.57 -7.01
CA ASP A 194 24.50 -19.57 -8.42
C ASP A 194 23.36 -19.39 -9.43
N ILE A 195 22.40 -18.50 -9.13
CA ILE A 195 21.22 -18.27 -9.97
C ILE A 195 21.62 -17.85 -11.40
N GLU A 196 22.69 -17.06 -11.55
CA GLU A 196 23.15 -16.60 -12.86
C GLU A 196 23.62 -17.78 -13.73
N GLU A 197 24.46 -18.66 -13.18
CA GLU A 197 24.95 -19.86 -13.84
C GLU A 197 23.82 -20.86 -14.12
N LYS A 198 22.84 -20.97 -13.23
CA LYS A 198 21.64 -21.79 -13.46
C LYS A 198 20.82 -21.24 -14.60
N CYS A 199 20.56 -19.93 -14.65
CA CYS A 199 19.87 -19.29 -15.77
C CYS A 199 20.62 -19.52 -17.09
N GLN A 200 21.95 -19.40 -17.08
CA GLN A 200 22.78 -19.69 -18.25
C GLN A 200 22.62 -21.15 -18.71
N TRP A 201 22.72 -22.13 -17.80
CA TRP A 201 22.47 -23.55 -18.11
C TRP A 201 21.09 -23.72 -18.73
N MET A 202 20.06 -23.15 -18.10
CA MET A 202 18.67 -23.29 -18.57
C MET A 202 18.47 -22.67 -19.95
N GLU A 203 19.08 -21.53 -20.24
CA GLU A 203 19.05 -20.92 -21.58
C GLU A 203 19.73 -21.81 -22.63
N GLU A 204 20.95 -22.26 -22.35
CA GLU A 204 21.72 -23.13 -23.26
C GLU A 204 20.97 -24.44 -23.55
N GLN A 205 20.43 -25.07 -22.50
CA GLN A 205 19.65 -26.30 -22.60
C GLN A 205 18.34 -26.10 -23.36
N ALA A 206 17.63 -24.99 -23.12
CA ALA A 206 16.41 -24.65 -23.86
C ALA A 206 16.68 -24.42 -25.35
N ARG A 207 17.72 -23.64 -25.69
CA ARG A 207 18.12 -23.42 -27.09
C ARG A 207 18.50 -24.72 -27.79
N HIS A 208 19.26 -25.57 -27.11
CA HIS A 208 19.63 -26.89 -27.64
C HIS A 208 18.40 -27.77 -27.89
N ALA A 209 17.47 -27.85 -26.93
CA ALA A 209 16.27 -28.67 -27.04
C ALA A 209 15.32 -28.18 -28.15
N ILE A 210 15.16 -26.85 -28.29
CA ILE A 210 14.34 -26.25 -29.36
C ILE A 210 14.99 -26.46 -30.73
N GLY A 211 16.30 -26.24 -30.83
CA GLY A 211 17.05 -26.38 -32.09
C GLY A 211 16.86 -25.21 -33.06
N GLU A 212 17.86 -24.99 -33.91
CA GLU A 212 17.93 -23.86 -34.85
C GLU A 212 16.75 -23.79 -35.83
N GLU A 213 16.26 -24.94 -36.30
CA GLU A 213 15.14 -24.99 -37.25
C GLU A 213 13.86 -24.40 -36.65
N ILE A 214 13.53 -24.74 -35.41
CA ILE A 214 12.33 -24.22 -34.73
C ILE A 214 12.56 -22.78 -34.30
N MET A 215 13.74 -22.46 -33.75
CA MET A 215 14.08 -21.09 -33.35
C MET A 215 13.98 -20.10 -34.52
N SER A 216 14.37 -20.50 -35.73
CA SER A 216 14.29 -19.66 -36.94
C SER A 216 12.85 -19.30 -37.35
N GLN A 217 11.86 -20.03 -36.86
CA GLN A 217 10.44 -19.80 -37.14
C GLN A 217 9.77 -18.86 -36.14
N PHE A 218 10.43 -18.56 -35.01
CA PHE A 218 9.92 -17.58 -34.06
C PHE A 218 10.16 -16.16 -34.59
N THR A 219 9.13 -15.31 -34.47
CA THR A 219 9.29 -13.86 -34.66
C THR A 219 9.94 -13.21 -33.45
N MET A 220 9.88 -13.86 -32.28
CA MET A 220 10.57 -13.44 -31.07
C MET A 220 10.85 -14.64 -30.16
N LEU A 221 12.04 -14.66 -29.57
CA LEU A 221 12.41 -15.56 -28.48
C LEU A 221 13.23 -14.77 -27.45
N LYS A 222 12.75 -14.72 -26.21
CA LYS A 222 13.35 -13.97 -25.11
C LYS A 222 13.54 -14.87 -23.89
N PHE A 223 14.70 -14.74 -23.28
CA PHE A 223 15.06 -15.36 -22.01
C PHE A 223 15.18 -14.26 -20.98
N GLN A 224 14.45 -14.39 -19.88
CA GLN A 224 14.27 -13.32 -18.90
C GLN A 224 14.37 -13.88 -17.49
N VAL A 225 15.08 -13.16 -16.64
CA VAL A 225 15.19 -13.47 -15.21
C VAL A 225 14.34 -12.46 -14.44
N HIS A 226 13.47 -12.94 -13.56
CA HIS A 226 12.56 -12.14 -12.76
C HIS A 226 12.78 -12.37 -11.27
N GLY A 227 13.15 -11.31 -10.57
CA GLY A 227 13.51 -11.35 -9.15
C GLY A 227 14.99 -11.63 -8.91
N THR A 228 15.36 -11.70 -7.64
CA THR A 228 16.72 -12.01 -7.17
C THR A 228 16.62 -12.78 -5.87
N SER A 229 17.49 -13.77 -5.65
CA SER A 229 17.58 -14.47 -4.36
C SER A 229 18.42 -13.64 -3.36
N PRO A 230 17.94 -13.38 -2.13
CA PRO A 230 18.76 -12.77 -1.09
C PRO A 230 19.95 -13.66 -0.70
N ALA A 231 21.00 -13.06 -0.15
CA ALA A 231 22.19 -13.79 0.29
C ALA A 231 21.90 -14.85 1.38
N ASP A 232 20.94 -14.57 2.27
CA ASP A 232 20.45 -15.50 3.29
C ASP A 232 18.91 -15.44 3.34
N PRO A 233 18.22 -16.28 2.55
CA PRO A 233 16.78 -16.20 2.40
C PRO A 233 16.04 -16.84 3.58
N ALA A 234 15.04 -16.14 4.12
CA ALA A 234 14.26 -16.60 5.26
C ALA A 234 13.40 -17.87 4.99
N ASN A 235 13.15 -18.18 3.71
CA ASN A 235 12.47 -19.39 3.25
C ASN A 235 12.71 -19.61 1.74
N GLN A 236 12.27 -20.75 1.23
CA GLN A 236 12.46 -21.15 -0.17
C GLN A 236 11.75 -20.22 -1.17
N GLU A 237 10.54 -19.75 -0.87
CA GLU A 237 9.77 -18.88 -1.78
C GLU A 237 10.54 -17.57 -2.05
N VAL A 238 11.12 -16.98 -1.02
CA VAL A 238 11.94 -15.76 -1.12
C VAL A 238 13.26 -16.01 -1.86
N ALA A 239 13.78 -17.23 -1.81
CA ALA A 239 15.00 -17.65 -2.52
C ALA A 239 14.76 -17.98 -4.00
N THR A 240 13.50 -18.04 -4.44
CA THR A 240 13.11 -18.53 -5.76
C THR A 240 13.06 -17.37 -6.76
N VAL A 241 13.68 -17.58 -7.91
CA VAL A 241 13.72 -16.65 -9.05
C VAL A 241 12.97 -17.29 -10.22
N ASP A 242 12.20 -16.50 -10.95
CA ASP A 242 11.46 -16.96 -12.12
C ASP A 242 12.29 -16.73 -13.39
N PHE A 243 12.68 -17.81 -14.05
CA PHE A 243 13.32 -17.80 -15.36
C PHE A 243 12.27 -18.05 -16.44
N ARG A 244 11.84 -16.96 -17.08
CA ARG A 244 10.79 -16.93 -18.10
C ARG A 244 11.41 -17.03 -19.49
N ILE A 245 10.89 -17.96 -20.29
CA ILE A 245 11.16 -18.09 -21.72
C ILE A 245 9.89 -17.69 -22.46
N PHE A 246 9.94 -16.59 -23.18
CA PHE A 246 8.81 -16.05 -23.93
C PHE A 246 9.07 -16.16 -25.43
N ALA A 247 8.07 -16.61 -26.18
CA ALA A 247 8.17 -16.77 -27.63
C ALA A 247 6.92 -16.28 -28.36
N GLN A 248 7.14 -15.70 -29.55
CA GLN A 248 6.12 -15.33 -30.52
C GLN A 248 6.42 -15.97 -31.87
N GLY A 249 5.37 -16.33 -32.60
CA GLY A 249 5.49 -16.94 -33.92
C GLY A 249 4.21 -16.80 -34.75
N PRO A 250 4.31 -17.01 -36.08
CA PRO A 250 3.19 -16.77 -36.98
C PRO A 250 2.10 -17.86 -36.89
N ARG A 251 2.41 -19.02 -36.31
CA ARG A 251 1.58 -20.23 -36.37
C ARG A 251 1.35 -20.84 -35.00
N ALA A 252 0.12 -21.27 -34.73
CA ALA A 252 -0.26 -21.88 -33.45
C ALA A 252 0.47 -23.20 -33.19
N GLU A 253 0.75 -23.97 -34.25
CA GLU A 253 1.34 -25.31 -34.12
C GLU A 253 2.75 -25.28 -33.53
N LEU A 254 3.46 -24.14 -33.60
CA LEU A 254 4.76 -23.95 -32.96
C LEU A 254 4.69 -24.09 -31.44
N PHE A 255 3.51 -23.85 -30.85
CA PHE A 255 3.28 -23.86 -29.40
C PHE A 255 2.40 -25.03 -28.94
N ASP A 256 2.14 -25.99 -29.82
CA ASP A 256 1.34 -27.17 -29.50
C ASP A 256 2.15 -28.19 -28.70
N GLY A 257 1.97 -28.19 -27.38
CA GLY A 257 2.67 -29.09 -26.46
C GLY A 257 2.37 -30.58 -26.65
N SER A 258 1.38 -30.95 -27.48
CA SER A 258 1.13 -32.36 -27.84
C SER A 258 2.09 -32.89 -28.91
N LYS A 259 2.78 -31.99 -29.64
CA LYS A 259 3.71 -32.34 -30.72
C LYS A 259 5.15 -32.43 -30.20
N PRO A 260 5.97 -33.37 -30.71
CA PRO A 260 7.39 -33.49 -30.33
C PRO A 260 8.21 -32.21 -30.55
N ASP A 261 7.81 -31.39 -31.52
CA ASP A 261 8.47 -30.13 -31.89
C ASP A 261 7.73 -28.90 -31.36
N GLY A 262 6.77 -29.07 -30.46
CA GLY A 262 6.11 -27.96 -29.81
C GLY A 262 7.02 -27.26 -28.80
N PHE A 263 6.99 -25.92 -28.75
CA PHE A 263 7.75 -25.09 -27.81
C PHE A 263 7.70 -25.61 -26.37
N ALA A 264 6.49 -25.79 -25.82
CA ALA A 264 6.30 -26.28 -24.46
C ALA A 264 6.81 -27.73 -24.28
N ARG A 265 6.70 -28.56 -25.33
CA ARG A 265 7.16 -29.96 -25.28
C ARG A 265 8.68 -30.03 -25.18
N LYS A 266 9.39 -29.26 -26.00
CA LYS A 266 10.87 -29.18 -25.97
C LYS A 266 11.37 -28.73 -24.61
N LEU A 267 10.74 -27.72 -24.01
CA LEU A 267 11.10 -27.22 -22.69
C LEU A 267 10.70 -28.17 -21.55
N TYR A 268 9.59 -28.89 -21.68
CA TYR A 268 9.20 -29.90 -20.69
C TYR A 268 10.24 -31.02 -20.58
N GLU A 269 10.79 -31.45 -21.71
CA GLU A 269 11.77 -32.55 -21.78
C GLU A 269 13.10 -32.20 -21.10
N THR A 270 13.39 -30.92 -20.86
CA THR A 270 14.62 -30.49 -20.17
C THR A 270 14.50 -30.54 -18.64
N VAL A 271 13.28 -30.44 -18.07
CA VAL A 271 13.06 -30.25 -16.62
C VAL A 271 13.83 -31.24 -15.73
N LEU A 272 13.81 -32.54 -16.07
CA LEU A 272 14.44 -33.59 -15.24
C LEU A 272 15.92 -33.83 -15.54
N GLN A 273 16.50 -33.08 -16.47
CA GLN A 273 17.92 -33.08 -16.82
C GLN A 273 18.58 -31.71 -16.58
N SER A 274 17.89 -30.82 -15.86
CA SER A 274 18.35 -29.46 -15.57
C SER A 274 19.27 -29.39 -14.34
N CYS A 275 19.82 -28.20 -14.10
CA CYS A 275 20.62 -27.91 -12.92
C CYS A 275 19.85 -28.14 -11.58
N PRO A 276 20.54 -28.26 -10.44
CA PRO A 276 19.87 -28.46 -9.14
C PRO A 276 18.97 -27.29 -8.72
N GLY A 277 17.82 -27.60 -8.14
CA GLY A 277 16.88 -26.60 -7.61
C GLY A 277 15.95 -26.00 -8.67
N VAL A 278 15.61 -26.78 -9.70
CA VAL A 278 14.65 -26.40 -10.76
C VAL A 278 13.28 -26.99 -10.45
N SER A 279 12.25 -26.15 -10.54
CA SER A 279 10.85 -26.56 -10.59
C SER A 279 10.09 -25.77 -11.65
N ARG A 280 8.79 -26.02 -11.80
CA ARG A 280 7.93 -25.35 -12.80
C ARG A 280 6.54 -25.11 -12.22
N PRO A 281 5.74 -24.17 -12.76
CA PRO A 281 4.35 -24.03 -12.37
C PRO A 281 3.54 -25.31 -12.63
N ASN A 282 2.51 -25.50 -11.81
CA ASN A 282 1.51 -26.56 -12.01
C ASN A 282 0.50 -26.19 -13.11
N ASP A 283 0.22 -24.91 -13.31
CA ASP A 283 -0.64 -24.42 -14.39
C ASP A 283 0.20 -24.11 -15.64
N LEU A 284 0.02 -24.91 -16.70
CA LEU A 284 0.75 -24.79 -17.95
C LEU A 284 -0.05 -24.07 -19.05
N ARG A 285 -1.17 -23.42 -18.73
CA ARG A 285 -1.99 -22.75 -19.76
C ARG A 285 -1.24 -21.63 -20.49
N GLN A 286 -0.28 -20.99 -19.82
CA GLN A 286 0.54 -19.94 -20.43
C GLN A 286 1.53 -20.49 -21.48
N SER A 287 1.84 -21.79 -21.47
CA SER A 287 2.71 -22.41 -22.46
C SER A 287 1.96 -22.86 -23.73
N THR A 288 0.65 -22.63 -23.80
CA THR A 288 -0.17 -22.96 -24.97
C THR A 288 -0.31 -21.76 -25.90
N ALA A 289 -0.57 -22.02 -27.18
CA ALA A 289 -0.72 -20.97 -28.20
C ALA A 289 -1.82 -19.97 -27.79
N LYS A 290 -1.44 -18.71 -27.57
CA LYS A 290 -2.37 -17.60 -27.35
C LYS A 290 -2.26 -16.62 -28.52
N SER A 291 -3.36 -16.36 -29.21
CA SER A 291 -3.40 -15.29 -30.22
C SER A 291 -3.11 -13.93 -29.57
N TYR A 292 -2.35 -13.10 -30.26
CA TYR A 292 -2.12 -11.73 -29.86
C TYR A 292 -2.38 -10.75 -31.01
N TRP A 293 -2.63 -9.50 -30.63
CA TRP A 293 -3.06 -8.45 -31.56
C TRP A 293 -2.06 -7.30 -31.54
N GLU A 294 -1.70 -6.81 -32.72
CA GLU A 294 -0.88 -5.61 -32.84
C GLU A 294 -1.76 -4.38 -33.04
N TYR A 295 -1.35 -3.28 -32.39
CA TYR A 295 -2.10 -2.03 -32.38
C TYR A 295 -1.24 -0.92 -33.00
N PHE A 296 -1.66 -0.46 -34.17
CA PHE A 296 -1.00 0.59 -34.92
C PHE A 296 -1.77 1.90 -34.76
N VAL A 297 -1.07 2.98 -34.47
CA VAL A 297 -1.68 4.30 -34.37
C VAL A 297 -1.25 5.14 -35.56
N THR A 298 -2.22 5.79 -36.20
CA THR A 298 -1.98 6.79 -37.23
C THR A 298 -2.99 7.92 -37.15
N LEU A 299 -2.83 8.93 -37.99
CA LEU A 299 -3.74 10.06 -38.14
C LEU A 299 -4.52 9.92 -39.45
N ILE A 300 -5.79 10.30 -39.43
CA ILE A 300 -6.64 10.45 -40.62
C ILE A 300 -7.31 11.81 -40.62
N PRO A 301 -7.67 12.39 -41.78
CA PRO A 301 -8.45 13.62 -41.81
C PRO A 301 -9.75 13.49 -41.00
N GLN A 302 -10.10 14.49 -40.19
CA GLN A 302 -11.37 14.47 -39.46
C GLN A 302 -12.57 14.36 -40.42
N ALA A 303 -12.46 14.98 -41.59
CA ALA A 303 -13.47 14.91 -42.66
C ALA A 303 -13.74 13.48 -43.19
N ALA A 304 -12.82 12.54 -42.97
CA ALA A 304 -13.04 11.13 -43.31
C ALA A 304 -13.99 10.44 -42.31
N CYS A 305 -14.17 11.01 -41.11
CA CYS A 305 -15.08 10.50 -40.10
C CYS A 305 -16.47 11.10 -40.30
N CYS A 306 -17.49 10.26 -40.51
CA CYS A 306 -18.88 10.72 -40.52
C CYS A 306 -19.45 10.66 -39.10
N HIS A 307 -19.19 11.70 -38.29
CA HIS A 307 -19.68 11.77 -36.91
C HIS A 307 -21.20 11.99 -36.88
N ARG A 308 -21.94 11.07 -36.26
CA ARG A 308 -23.40 11.12 -36.17
C ARG A 308 -23.89 10.82 -34.76
N VAL A 309 -25.01 11.44 -34.40
CA VAL A 309 -25.81 11.10 -33.22
C VAL A 309 -27.08 10.41 -33.69
N HIS A 310 -27.37 9.25 -33.09
CA HIS A 310 -28.59 8.49 -33.33
C HIS A 310 -29.53 8.65 -32.14
N LEU A 311 -30.58 9.45 -32.29
CA LEU A 311 -31.60 9.60 -31.26
C LEU A 311 -32.56 8.40 -31.33
N LEU A 312 -32.58 7.62 -30.25
CA LEU A 312 -33.47 6.46 -30.10
C LEU A 312 -34.87 6.84 -29.65
N PHE A 313 -35.06 8.10 -29.26
CA PHE A 313 -36.34 8.71 -28.95
C PHE A 313 -36.61 9.80 -30.00
N ASN A 314 -37.88 10.06 -30.26
CA ASN A 314 -38.28 11.17 -31.09
C ASN A 314 -39.17 12.10 -30.28
N PRO A 315 -38.74 13.34 -29.98
CA PRO A 315 -39.59 14.32 -29.31
C PRO A 315 -40.84 14.72 -30.10
N ALA A 316 -40.87 14.50 -31.43
CA ALA A 316 -41.93 14.98 -32.32
C ALA A 316 -42.65 13.89 -33.15
N HIS A 317 -41.98 12.85 -33.68
CA HIS A 317 -42.54 11.95 -34.70
C HIS A 317 -41.93 10.53 -34.76
N GLY A 318 -42.12 9.66 -33.76
CA GLY A 318 -42.08 8.18 -33.88
C GLY A 318 -40.90 7.41 -34.55
N ASN A 319 -39.93 8.07 -35.17
CA ASN A 319 -38.85 7.51 -35.97
C ASN A 319 -37.48 7.94 -35.42
N LYS A 320 -36.48 7.08 -35.56
CA LYS A 320 -35.07 7.37 -35.21
C LYS A 320 -34.58 8.59 -36.00
N THR A 321 -34.19 9.64 -35.31
CA THR A 321 -33.57 10.84 -35.92
C THR A 321 -32.06 10.68 -35.91
N VAL A 322 -31.40 10.96 -37.03
CA VAL A 322 -29.93 10.96 -37.15
C VAL A 322 -29.46 12.39 -37.38
N ILE A 323 -28.58 12.88 -36.52
CA ILE A 323 -28.00 14.22 -36.59
C ILE A 323 -26.54 14.08 -37.03
N LEU A 324 -26.16 14.81 -38.08
CA LEU A 324 -24.76 14.91 -38.50
C LEU A 324 -24.06 15.99 -37.66
N ILE A 325 -22.91 15.64 -37.09
CA ILE A 325 -22.10 16.59 -36.33
C ILE A 325 -21.15 17.30 -37.29
N PRO A 326 -21.17 18.65 -37.36
CA PRO A 326 -20.29 19.39 -38.25
C PRO A 326 -18.84 19.24 -37.82
N LEU A 327 -17.93 19.36 -38.78
CA LEU A 327 -16.50 19.47 -38.49
C LEU A 327 -16.22 20.74 -37.67
N PRO A 328 -15.16 20.76 -36.85
CA PRO A 328 -14.73 21.97 -36.18
C PRO A 328 -14.59 23.12 -37.18
N PRO A 329 -15.15 24.31 -36.89
CA PRO A 329 -15.21 25.41 -37.87
C PRO A 329 -13.82 25.96 -38.21
N ARG A 330 -12.85 25.76 -37.32
CA ARG A 330 -11.45 26.14 -37.49
C ARG A 330 -10.57 24.99 -37.02
N THR A 331 -9.61 24.60 -37.86
CA THR A 331 -8.58 23.60 -37.54
C THR A 331 -7.19 24.18 -37.80
N SER A 332 -6.15 23.48 -37.36
CA SER A 332 -4.75 23.86 -37.60
C SER A 332 -3.88 22.63 -37.84
N VAL A 333 -2.78 22.79 -38.59
CA VAL A 333 -1.81 21.72 -38.81
C VAL A 333 -0.68 21.87 -37.80
N TYR A 334 -0.39 20.81 -37.05
CA TYR A 334 0.64 20.80 -36.02
C TYR A 334 1.82 19.94 -36.45
N GLY A 335 3.03 20.49 -36.32
CA GLY A 335 4.28 19.75 -36.53
C GLY A 335 4.70 18.91 -35.31
N PRO A 336 5.87 18.26 -35.37
CA PRO A 336 6.50 17.66 -34.20
C PRO A 336 6.65 18.70 -33.08
N GLN A 337 6.36 18.29 -31.84
CA GLN A 337 6.56 19.15 -30.68
C GLN A 337 8.06 19.28 -30.37
N GLU A 338 8.44 20.41 -29.75
CA GLU A 338 9.82 20.69 -29.41
C GLU A 338 10.36 19.68 -28.39
N SER A 339 11.62 19.30 -28.55
CA SER A 339 12.35 18.47 -27.60
C SER A 339 13.69 19.12 -27.30
N TYR A 340 13.97 19.37 -26.03
CA TYR A 340 15.16 20.10 -25.61
C TYR A 340 15.67 19.63 -24.24
N ASP A 341 16.98 19.73 -24.07
CA ASP A 341 17.63 19.76 -22.76
C ASP A 341 17.68 21.20 -22.25
N PRO A 342 17.80 21.43 -20.94
CA PRO A 342 17.84 22.78 -20.40
C PRO A 342 19.08 23.52 -20.93
N PRO A 343 18.97 24.84 -21.16
CA PRO A 343 20.05 25.61 -21.79
C PRO A 343 21.30 25.69 -20.91
N GLU A 344 21.14 25.62 -19.59
CA GLU A 344 22.25 25.59 -18.64
C GLU A 344 22.63 24.14 -18.30
N PRO A 345 23.91 23.77 -18.45
CA PRO A 345 24.37 22.40 -18.17
C PRO A 345 24.34 22.11 -16.67
N PHE A 346 24.11 20.84 -16.34
CA PHE A 346 24.23 20.37 -14.96
C PHE A 346 25.65 20.55 -14.41
N SER A 347 25.80 21.36 -13.37
CA SER A 347 27.04 21.46 -12.57
C SER A 347 26.80 20.86 -11.18
N PRO A 348 27.32 19.65 -10.89
CA PRO A 348 27.19 19.00 -9.59
C PRO A 348 27.73 19.85 -8.43
N GLU A 349 28.81 20.60 -8.68
CA GLU A 349 29.54 21.38 -7.67
C GLU A 349 28.67 22.50 -7.07
N THR A 350 27.72 23.01 -7.87
CA THR A 350 26.78 24.08 -7.49
C THR A 350 25.90 23.68 -6.30
N TYR A 351 25.69 22.38 -6.09
CA TYR A 351 24.77 21.88 -5.07
C TYR A 351 25.46 21.32 -3.81
N GLY A 352 26.80 21.35 -3.78
CA GLY A 352 27.60 20.83 -2.66
C GLY A 352 27.81 19.31 -2.69
N PRO A 353 28.27 18.71 -1.59
CA PRO A 353 28.58 17.28 -1.54
C PRO A 353 27.33 16.41 -1.81
N THR A 354 27.55 15.27 -2.46
CA THR A 354 26.50 14.32 -2.85
C THR A 354 26.66 12.98 -2.15
N VAL A 355 25.58 12.21 -2.06
CA VAL A 355 25.59 10.80 -1.64
C VAL A 355 24.90 9.97 -2.71
N HIS A 356 25.27 8.69 -2.85
CA HIS A 356 24.52 7.77 -3.70
C HIS A 356 23.23 7.35 -3.01
N ALA A 357 22.09 7.74 -3.58
CA ALA A 357 20.75 7.40 -3.09
C ALA A 357 19.78 7.19 -4.26
N PRO A 358 18.66 6.48 -4.06
CA PRO A 358 17.61 6.35 -5.08
C PRO A 358 17.09 7.73 -5.51
N LEU A 359 16.95 7.96 -6.82
CA LEU A 359 16.36 9.18 -7.39
C LEU A 359 14.98 9.49 -6.78
N GLY A 360 14.22 8.43 -6.49
CA GLY A 360 12.90 8.47 -5.87
C GLY A 360 12.85 9.03 -4.45
N THR A 361 14.01 9.24 -3.82
CA THR A 361 14.14 9.94 -2.53
C THR A 361 13.75 11.41 -2.65
N ILE A 362 13.96 12.01 -3.84
CA ILE A 362 13.66 13.42 -4.13
C ILE A 362 12.52 13.54 -5.14
N ALA A 363 12.57 12.76 -6.22
CA ALA A 363 11.62 12.86 -7.32
C ALA A 363 10.43 11.93 -7.13
N LEU A 364 9.24 12.45 -7.40
CA LEU A 364 8.02 11.70 -7.67
C LEU A 364 7.95 11.40 -9.17
N ALA A 365 7.17 10.41 -9.55
CA ALA A 365 6.99 10.05 -10.94
C ALA A 365 5.59 9.50 -11.24
N ARG A 366 5.19 9.62 -12.50
CA ARG A 366 4.11 8.85 -13.10
C ARG A 366 4.50 8.51 -14.53
N SER A 367 4.10 7.33 -14.98
CA SER A 367 4.34 6.85 -16.33
C SER A 367 3.16 6.04 -16.86
N GLY A 368 3.07 5.92 -18.18
CA GLY A 368 2.03 5.18 -18.87
C GLY A 368 2.39 4.92 -20.32
N ASP A 369 1.60 4.12 -21.00
CA ASP A 369 1.78 3.86 -22.41
C ASP A 369 1.18 4.97 -23.25
N LYS A 370 1.62 5.06 -24.50
CA LYS A 370 0.89 5.76 -25.54
C LYS A 370 0.99 4.93 -26.81
N ALA A 371 0.23 3.83 -26.82
CA ALA A 371 0.41 2.72 -27.76
C ALA A 371 1.78 2.04 -27.61
N SER A 372 2.66 2.10 -28.61
CA SER A 372 4.02 1.54 -28.51
C SER A 372 5.01 2.46 -27.77
N ASP A 373 4.65 3.73 -27.59
CA ASP A 373 5.46 4.70 -26.85
C ASP A 373 5.23 4.57 -25.33
N ALA A 374 6.17 5.08 -24.54
CA ALA A 374 6.01 5.23 -23.09
C ALA A 374 6.23 6.70 -22.69
N ASN A 375 5.32 7.24 -21.88
CA ASN A 375 5.50 8.53 -21.24
C ASN A 375 6.01 8.36 -19.81
N VAL A 376 6.83 9.29 -19.33
CA VAL A 376 7.20 9.39 -17.93
C VAL A 376 7.44 10.84 -17.53
N GLY A 377 6.68 11.31 -16.55
CA GLY A 377 6.93 12.58 -15.87
C GLY A 377 7.62 12.33 -14.54
N LEU A 378 8.74 13.03 -14.30
CA LEU A 378 9.40 13.12 -12.99
C LEU A 378 9.24 14.54 -12.46
N PHE A 379 8.80 14.67 -11.22
CA PHE A 379 8.49 15.97 -10.63
C PHE A 379 8.89 16.02 -9.17
N VAL A 380 9.13 17.23 -8.66
CA VAL A 380 9.33 17.46 -7.24
C VAL A 380 8.07 18.06 -6.64
N SER A 381 7.86 17.90 -5.34
CA SER A 381 6.76 18.61 -4.69
C SER A 381 6.92 20.12 -4.89
N HIS A 382 5.80 20.84 -4.97
CA HIS A 382 5.69 22.30 -5.14
C HIS A 382 6.42 23.14 -4.10
N ASP A 383 6.91 22.43 -3.13
CA ASP A 383 7.13 22.84 -1.80
C ASP A 383 8.63 22.54 -1.48
N ALA A 384 9.28 21.73 -2.33
CA ALA A 384 10.72 21.66 -2.44
C ALA A 384 11.29 23.06 -2.72
N GLY A 385 12.49 23.35 -2.21
CA GLY A 385 13.15 24.62 -2.53
C GLY A 385 13.40 24.77 -4.03
N GLY A 386 13.52 26.00 -4.53
CA GLY A 386 13.81 26.28 -5.95
C GLY A 386 15.04 25.54 -6.47
N ASP A 387 16.08 25.40 -5.64
CA ASP A 387 17.28 24.61 -5.94
C ASP A 387 16.99 23.14 -6.31
N VAL A 388 15.98 22.51 -5.71
CA VAL A 388 15.65 21.10 -5.96
C VAL A 388 15.03 20.94 -7.35
N TRP A 389 14.16 21.88 -7.74
CA TRP A 389 13.62 21.93 -9.09
C TRP A 389 14.71 22.17 -10.12
N GLN A 390 15.59 23.16 -9.88
CA GLN A 390 16.72 23.46 -10.77
C GLN A 390 17.67 22.27 -10.92
N TRP A 391 17.95 21.56 -9.82
CA TRP A 391 18.72 20.33 -9.86
C TRP A 391 18.02 19.25 -10.69
N LEU A 392 16.73 18.98 -10.47
CA LEU A 392 16.02 17.93 -11.17
C LEU A 392 16.01 18.17 -12.69
N ARG A 393 15.66 19.39 -13.12
CA ARG A 393 15.57 19.72 -14.55
C ARG A 393 16.92 19.66 -15.25
N THR A 394 17.98 20.16 -14.62
CA THR A 394 19.34 20.14 -15.20
C THR A 394 19.96 18.75 -15.16
N PHE A 395 19.71 17.97 -14.10
CA PHE A 395 20.22 16.60 -13.99
C PHE A 395 19.58 15.65 -15.00
N LEU A 396 18.26 15.71 -15.18
CA LEU A 396 17.49 14.85 -16.07
C LEU A 396 17.52 15.37 -17.51
N THR A 397 18.66 15.21 -18.18
CA THR A 397 18.78 15.36 -19.63
C THR A 397 18.33 14.11 -20.38
N ILE A 398 18.15 14.21 -21.71
CA ILE A 398 17.86 13.05 -22.57
C ILE A 398 18.95 11.97 -22.41
N ASP A 399 20.22 12.38 -22.44
CA ASP A 399 21.33 11.44 -22.30
C ASP A 399 21.44 10.85 -20.89
N ARG A 400 21.11 11.63 -19.85
CA ARG A 400 21.01 11.10 -18.49
C ARG A 400 19.92 10.03 -18.41
N LEU A 401 18.76 10.27 -19.02
CA LEU A 401 17.68 9.27 -19.01
C LEU A 401 18.12 7.96 -19.68
N LYS A 402 18.80 8.02 -20.83
CA LYS A 402 19.38 6.82 -21.49
C LYS A 402 20.33 6.07 -20.56
N GLN A 403 21.19 6.78 -19.83
CA GLN A 403 22.10 6.17 -18.84
C GLN A 403 21.33 5.50 -17.69
N LEU A 404 20.26 6.13 -17.18
CA LEU A 404 19.44 5.58 -16.10
C LEU A 404 18.69 4.32 -16.53
N LEU A 405 18.16 4.30 -17.76
CA LEU A 405 17.54 3.10 -18.34
C LEU A 405 18.56 1.97 -18.48
N GLY A 406 19.76 2.29 -18.96
CA GLY A 406 20.82 1.33 -19.21
C GLY A 406 20.60 0.50 -20.48
N PRO A 407 21.61 -0.29 -20.90
CA PRO A 407 21.62 -0.98 -22.19
C PRO A 407 20.61 -2.13 -22.30
N HIS A 408 20.14 -2.66 -21.17
CA HIS A 408 19.16 -3.74 -21.16
C HIS A 408 17.71 -3.26 -21.29
N GLU A 409 17.45 -1.99 -20.94
CA GLU A 409 16.10 -1.42 -20.97
C GLU A 409 15.90 -0.48 -22.17
N TYR A 410 16.93 0.31 -22.51
CA TYR A 410 16.89 1.24 -23.64
C TYR A 410 17.31 0.56 -24.95
N SER A 411 16.38 0.51 -25.90
CA SER A 411 16.55 -0.15 -27.20
C SER A 411 17.03 0.78 -28.33
N GLY A 412 17.41 2.02 -28.03
CA GLY A 412 17.92 2.98 -29.03
C GLY A 412 16.86 3.89 -29.68
N GLY A 413 15.59 3.82 -29.25
CA GLY A 413 14.52 4.67 -29.76
C GLY A 413 14.68 6.16 -29.43
N ARG A 414 14.04 7.04 -30.22
CA ARG A 414 14.02 8.49 -29.94
C ARG A 414 13.38 8.75 -28.56
N ILE A 415 13.96 9.69 -27.81
CA ILE A 415 13.38 10.20 -26.56
C ILE A 415 13.15 11.69 -26.74
N ASP A 416 11.91 12.11 -26.56
CA ASP A 416 11.54 13.53 -26.50
C ASP A 416 11.49 13.99 -25.05
N ARG A 417 11.86 15.25 -24.79
CA ARG A 417 11.89 15.87 -23.46
C ARG A 417 11.28 17.25 -23.47
N PHE A 418 10.45 17.56 -22.48
CA PHE A 418 9.96 18.92 -22.21
C PHE A 418 9.74 19.15 -20.71
N GLU A 419 9.49 20.40 -20.34
CA GLU A 419 9.31 20.80 -18.94
C GLU A 419 7.94 21.46 -18.75
N LEU A 420 7.36 21.26 -17.56
CA LEU A 420 6.17 21.97 -17.09
C LEU A 420 6.57 22.72 -15.81
N GLU A 421 7.12 23.92 -15.99
CA GLU A 421 7.79 24.67 -14.93
C GLU A 421 6.88 25.00 -13.76
N ASN A 422 5.64 25.43 -14.04
CA ASN A 422 4.67 25.81 -13.01
C ASN A 422 4.29 24.66 -12.07
N ILE A 423 4.45 23.40 -12.51
CA ILE A 423 4.22 22.20 -11.71
C ILE A 423 5.50 21.40 -11.43
N ARG A 424 6.66 21.96 -11.80
CA ARG A 424 8.00 21.42 -11.56
C ARG A 424 8.18 19.97 -12.02
N ALA A 425 7.72 19.69 -13.23
CA ALA A 425 7.85 18.39 -13.87
C ALA A 425 8.79 18.43 -15.07
N VAL A 426 9.66 17.43 -15.18
CA VAL A 426 10.39 17.07 -16.40
C VAL A 426 9.68 15.85 -16.99
N HIS A 427 9.29 15.94 -18.26
CA HIS A 427 8.56 14.88 -18.93
C HIS A 427 9.35 14.33 -20.11
N PHE A 428 9.24 13.02 -20.30
CA PHE A 428 9.84 12.30 -21.40
C PHE A 428 8.84 11.43 -22.13
N LEU A 429 9.00 11.36 -23.45
CA LEU A 429 8.28 10.43 -24.32
C LEU A 429 9.29 9.52 -25.03
N LEU A 430 9.32 8.26 -24.64
CA LEU A 430 10.20 7.23 -25.19
C LEU A 430 9.47 6.54 -26.35
N LYS A 431 9.97 6.76 -27.57
CA LYS A 431 9.38 6.20 -28.78
C LYS A 431 9.64 4.71 -28.91
N ASN A 432 8.59 3.93 -29.17
CA ASN A 432 8.63 2.47 -29.34
C ASN A 432 9.29 1.71 -28.17
N HIS A 433 9.08 2.18 -26.94
CA HIS A 433 9.63 1.55 -25.74
C HIS A 433 8.92 0.23 -25.36
N LEU A 434 7.64 0.12 -25.70
CA LEU A 434 6.77 -1.01 -25.35
C LEU A 434 6.63 -2.01 -26.51
N ASP A 435 7.72 -2.29 -27.21
CA ASP A 435 7.75 -3.11 -28.42
C ASP A 435 6.70 -2.61 -29.46
N ARG A 436 5.56 -3.30 -29.55
CA ARG A 436 4.45 -3.03 -30.49
C ARG A 436 3.12 -2.75 -29.75
N GLY A 437 3.21 -2.39 -28.47
CA GLY A 437 2.08 -2.02 -27.60
C GLY A 437 1.63 -3.13 -26.63
N TYR A 438 0.59 -2.82 -25.85
CA TYR A 438 0.10 -3.65 -24.73
C TYR A 438 -0.08 -5.14 -25.03
N ASN A 439 -0.72 -5.48 -26.14
CA ASN A 439 -1.09 -6.85 -26.47
C ASN A 439 0.04 -7.67 -27.11
N SER A 440 1.14 -7.03 -27.52
CA SER A 440 2.22 -7.63 -28.29
C SER A 440 3.59 -7.49 -27.62
N GLY A 441 3.64 -6.85 -26.44
CA GLY A 441 4.83 -6.64 -25.64
C GLY A 441 5.40 -7.93 -25.05
N SER A 442 6.72 -8.01 -25.03
CA SER A 442 7.48 -9.16 -24.52
C SER A 442 7.92 -9.03 -23.06
N LYS A 443 7.83 -7.82 -22.52
CA LYS A 443 8.19 -7.48 -21.13
C LYS A 443 6.99 -7.67 -20.20
N LEU A 444 7.24 -7.73 -18.88
CA LEU A 444 6.18 -7.78 -17.87
C LEU A 444 5.40 -6.46 -17.77
N ASP A 445 6.08 -5.32 -17.93
CA ASP A 445 5.42 -4.02 -17.97
C ASP A 445 4.99 -3.70 -19.41
N THR A 446 3.74 -4.00 -19.73
CA THR A 446 3.15 -3.79 -21.05
C THR A 446 2.46 -2.44 -21.21
N LEU A 447 2.37 -1.65 -20.14
CA LEU A 447 1.69 -0.34 -20.10
C LEU A 447 2.62 0.79 -19.64
N ALA A 448 3.93 0.54 -19.57
CA ALA A 448 4.93 1.44 -18.98
C ALA A 448 4.55 1.97 -17.57
N LYS A 449 3.72 1.25 -16.82
CA LYS A 449 3.23 1.72 -15.50
C LYS A 449 4.31 1.64 -14.43
N ASN A 450 5.31 0.79 -14.63
CA ASN A 450 6.43 0.59 -13.71
C ASN A 450 7.64 1.46 -14.06
N LEU A 451 7.70 2.03 -15.27
CA LEU A 451 8.83 2.82 -15.77
C LEU A 451 9.24 3.96 -14.81
N GLY A 452 8.27 4.73 -14.31
CA GLY A 452 8.53 5.80 -13.35
C GLY A 452 9.17 5.29 -12.06
N GLU A 453 8.64 4.23 -11.47
CA GLU A 453 9.19 3.64 -10.24
C GLU A 453 10.55 2.95 -10.47
N TYR A 454 10.76 2.35 -11.64
CA TYR A 454 12.06 1.81 -12.04
C TYR A 454 13.13 2.90 -12.08
N LEU A 455 12.83 4.05 -12.70
CA LEU A 455 13.74 5.20 -12.72
C LEU A 455 13.97 5.77 -11.32
N ARG A 456 12.92 5.84 -10.49
CA ARG A 456 13.03 6.27 -9.08
C ARG A 456 13.91 5.33 -8.25
N ALA A 457 13.97 4.04 -8.58
CA ALA A 457 14.84 3.07 -7.89
C ALA A 457 16.33 3.22 -8.25
N LYS A 458 16.68 3.91 -9.35
CA LYS A 458 18.07 4.10 -9.77
C LYS A 458 18.82 4.97 -8.77
N HIS A 459 20.01 4.50 -8.38
CA HIS A 459 20.88 5.25 -7.48
C HIS A 459 21.66 6.29 -8.24
N VAL A 460 21.57 7.55 -7.80
CA VAL A 460 22.21 8.71 -8.41
C VAL A 460 22.93 9.52 -7.34
N PRO A 461 23.92 10.36 -7.70
CA PRO A 461 24.49 11.33 -6.77
C PRO A 461 23.43 12.39 -6.42
N VAL A 462 22.93 12.34 -5.18
CA VAL A 462 21.95 13.29 -4.64
C VAL A 462 22.66 14.27 -3.70
N PRO A 463 22.55 15.59 -3.91
CA PRO A 463 23.10 16.58 -2.98
C PRO A 463 22.56 16.42 -1.56
N VAL A 464 23.47 16.41 -0.57
CA VAL A 464 23.14 16.18 0.85
C VAL A 464 22.09 17.19 1.34
N LYS A 465 22.17 18.45 0.89
CA LYS A 465 21.21 19.51 1.26
C LYS A 465 19.77 19.19 0.87
N PHE A 466 19.55 18.40 -0.18
CA PHE A 466 18.21 18.00 -0.63
C PHE A 466 17.62 16.87 0.18
N LEU A 467 18.46 16.02 0.79
CA LEU A 467 17.99 14.98 1.70
C LEU A 467 17.43 15.58 2.98
N ALA A 468 17.98 16.71 3.44
CA ALA A 468 17.41 17.47 4.55
C ALA A 468 16.04 18.08 4.16
N THR A 469 15.89 18.63 2.94
CA THR A 469 14.62 19.22 2.48
C THR A 469 13.54 18.17 2.16
N ALA A 470 13.91 17.01 1.62
CA ALA A 470 13.03 15.85 1.50
C ALA A 470 12.61 15.26 2.88
N SER A 471 13.38 15.59 3.93
CA SER A 471 13.09 15.25 5.33
C SER A 471 12.35 16.36 6.09
N LEU A 472 12.30 17.59 5.56
CA LEU A 472 11.81 18.81 6.24
C LEU A 472 10.49 19.31 5.63
N ARG A 473 9.48 18.44 5.62
CA ARG A 473 8.04 18.78 5.56
C ARG A 473 7.30 17.77 6.42
N PRO A 474 6.28 18.21 7.20
CA PRO A 474 6.04 17.66 8.53
C PRO A 474 5.93 16.15 8.48
N ARG A 475 6.99 15.46 8.91
CA ARG A 475 6.79 14.15 9.50
C ARG A 475 5.89 14.42 10.68
N ILE A 476 4.68 13.88 10.67
CA ILE A 476 3.93 13.67 11.90
C ILE A 476 4.86 12.85 12.81
N GLY A 477 5.60 13.55 13.69
CA GLY A 477 6.60 13.05 14.62
C GLY A 477 7.88 12.46 13.99
N PRO A 478 9.08 12.65 14.59
CA PRO A 478 10.32 12.13 14.04
C PRO A 478 10.37 10.60 14.19
N GLY A 479 9.99 9.89 13.13
CA GLY A 479 10.49 8.55 12.87
C GLY A 479 11.95 8.64 12.43
N GLU A 480 12.90 8.37 13.32
CA GLU A 480 14.29 8.12 12.96
C GLU A 480 14.41 6.80 12.21
N GLY A 481 15.08 6.81 11.05
CA GLY A 481 15.71 5.61 10.50
C GLY A 481 16.78 5.13 11.48
N ARG A 482 16.99 3.81 11.51
CA ARG A 482 17.95 3.12 12.37
C ARG A 482 19.39 3.63 12.16
N GLY A 483 19.75 4.73 12.81
CA GLY A 483 20.94 4.78 13.64
C GLY A 483 20.59 4.17 15.00
N HIS A 484 21.57 3.73 15.78
CA HIS A 484 21.34 3.37 17.18
C HIS A 484 20.83 4.60 17.95
N THR A 485 19.52 4.83 17.95
CA THR A 485 18.85 5.79 18.81
C THR A 485 17.86 5.03 19.68
N THR A 486 17.91 5.35 20.96
CA THR A 486 17.39 4.53 22.05
C THR A 486 15.86 4.38 21.97
N ARG A 487 15.36 3.22 22.42
CA ARG A 487 13.94 2.79 22.43
C ARG A 487 12.93 3.83 22.94
N ASP A 488 13.39 4.86 23.66
CA ASP A 488 12.57 5.80 24.44
C ASP A 488 11.86 6.87 23.59
N ALA A 489 12.43 7.33 22.46
CA ALA A 489 11.88 8.48 21.73
C ALA A 489 10.65 8.16 20.84
N ARG A 490 10.50 6.91 20.36
CA ARG A 490 9.35 6.46 19.54
C ARG A 490 8.09 6.17 20.35
N GLN A 491 8.19 6.07 21.67
CA GLN A 491 7.09 5.65 22.54
C GLN A 491 6.31 6.83 23.13
N ALA A 492 6.93 8.01 23.27
CA ALA A 492 6.30 9.19 23.84
C ALA A 492 5.08 9.64 23.02
N GLY A 493 3.89 9.64 23.64
CA GLY A 493 2.64 10.12 23.04
C GLY A 493 1.81 9.11 22.23
N GLN A 494 2.20 7.82 22.19
CA GLN A 494 1.43 6.76 21.50
C GLN A 494 -0.01 6.59 22.03
N PHE A 495 -0.25 6.97 23.28
CA PHE A 495 -1.53 6.89 23.97
C PHE A 495 -2.12 8.27 24.29
N SER A 496 -1.62 9.35 23.69
CA SER A 496 -2.24 10.67 23.79
C SER A 496 -3.73 10.55 23.43
N ASP A 497 -4.59 11.09 24.28
CA ASP A 497 -6.07 11.02 24.19
C ASP A 497 -6.72 9.64 24.44
N LYS A 498 -5.95 8.62 24.86
CA LYS A 498 -6.48 7.32 25.24
C LYS A 498 -6.65 7.19 26.76
N VAL A 499 -7.81 6.70 27.16
CA VAL A 499 -8.13 6.34 28.55
C VAL A 499 -7.99 4.83 28.72
N ILE A 500 -7.09 4.38 29.60
CA ILE A 500 -6.81 2.96 29.81
C ILE A 500 -7.12 2.57 31.26
N ALA A 501 -7.94 1.53 31.42
CA ALA A 501 -8.22 0.91 32.72
C ALA A 501 -7.22 -0.21 33.01
N VAL A 502 -6.63 -0.26 34.20
CA VAL A 502 -5.65 -1.30 34.58
C VAL A 502 -6.02 -1.90 35.93
N THR A 503 -6.20 -3.23 35.98
CA THR A 503 -6.37 -3.97 37.24
C THR A 503 -5.04 -4.56 37.71
N GLY A 504 -4.87 -4.75 39.02
CA GLY A 504 -3.59 -5.21 39.58
C GLY A 504 -2.49 -4.13 39.50
N ALA A 505 -2.90 -2.86 39.53
CA ALA A 505 -2.04 -1.72 39.23
C ALA A 505 -1.09 -1.34 40.39
N ALA A 506 -1.22 -1.93 41.58
CA ALA A 506 -0.39 -1.56 42.73
C ALA A 506 1.02 -2.15 42.68
N GLN A 507 1.26 -3.24 41.94
CA GLN A 507 2.57 -3.90 41.88
C GLN A 507 2.79 -4.75 40.61
N GLY A 508 4.02 -5.22 40.42
CA GLY A 508 4.37 -6.20 39.38
C GLY A 508 4.05 -5.73 37.95
N ILE A 509 3.55 -6.65 37.12
CA ILE A 509 3.26 -6.38 35.69
C ILE A 509 2.22 -5.25 35.55
N GLY A 510 1.18 -5.22 36.40
CA GLY A 510 0.13 -4.21 36.29
C GLY A 510 0.65 -2.80 36.59
N TYR A 511 1.46 -2.65 37.64
CA TYR A 511 2.12 -1.38 37.95
C TYR A 511 3.07 -0.92 36.82
N ILE A 512 3.95 -1.81 36.34
CA ILE A 512 4.90 -1.46 35.27
C ILE A 512 4.17 -1.17 33.95
N THR A 513 3.05 -1.84 33.68
CA THR A 513 2.18 -1.50 32.55
C THR A 513 1.55 -0.12 32.71
N ALA A 514 1.06 0.24 33.90
CA ALA A 514 0.50 1.56 34.16
C ALA A 514 1.54 2.67 33.98
N VAL A 515 2.77 2.46 34.48
CA VAL A 515 3.88 3.38 34.27
C VAL A 515 4.19 3.55 32.79
N ALA A 516 4.34 2.44 32.05
CA ALA A 516 4.64 2.48 30.63
C ALA A 516 3.53 3.15 29.81
N LEU A 517 2.25 2.99 30.18
CA LEU A 517 1.13 3.70 29.54
C LEU A 517 1.15 5.21 29.84
N ALA A 518 1.45 5.59 31.08
CA ALA A 518 1.54 7.00 31.49
C ALA A 518 2.67 7.74 30.74
N GLU A 519 3.86 7.15 30.67
CA GLU A 519 5.01 7.71 29.95
C GLU A 519 4.75 7.84 28.44
N ARG A 520 3.81 7.04 27.92
CA ARG A 520 3.36 7.08 26.53
C ARG A 520 2.12 7.96 26.32
N GLY A 521 1.68 8.71 27.34
CA GLY A 521 0.65 9.74 27.23
C GLY A 521 -0.78 9.31 27.54
N ALA A 522 -1.00 8.09 28.04
CA ALA A 522 -2.34 7.61 28.40
C ALA A 522 -2.90 8.34 29.63
N SER A 523 -4.20 8.60 29.67
CA SER A 523 -4.93 8.83 30.93
C SER A 523 -5.31 7.49 31.56
N LEU A 524 -5.22 7.37 32.88
CA LEU A 524 -5.29 6.08 33.57
C LEU A 524 -6.42 5.99 34.58
N SER A 525 -7.11 4.85 34.57
CA SER A 525 -7.98 4.41 35.65
C SER A 525 -7.39 3.15 36.28
N LEU A 526 -6.89 3.26 37.51
CA LEU A 526 -6.10 2.22 38.16
C LEU A 526 -6.89 1.55 39.29
N ALA A 527 -6.93 0.22 39.28
CA ALA A 527 -7.62 -0.58 40.29
C ALA A 527 -6.72 -1.65 40.91
N ASP A 528 -6.84 -1.80 42.22
CA ASP A 528 -6.18 -2.85 43.01
C ASP A 528 -6.93 -3.05 44.33
N VAL A 529 -6.73 -4.19 44.99
CA VAL A 529 -7.33 -4.47 46.32
C VAL A 529 -6.56 -3.78 47.45
N GLN A 530 -5.32 -3.32 47.19
CA GLN A 530 -4.44 -2.71 48.18
C GLN A 530 -4.44 -1.17 48.07
N PRO A 531 -5.28 -0.44 48.83
CA PRO A 531 -5.45 1.01 48.67
C PRO A 531 -4.15 1.80 48.92
N ALA A 532 -3.37 1.43 49.95
CA ALA A 532 -2.12 2.12 50.27
C ALA A 532 -1.06 1.95 49.17
N ALA A 533 -0.89 0.72 48.66
CA ALA A 533 0.06 0.44 47.59
C ALA A 533 -0.39 1.08 46.26
N LEU A 534 -1.69 1.12 45.98
CA LEU A 534 -2.26 1.79 44.81
C LEU A 534 -2.06 3.31 44.86
N ALA A 535 -2.21 3.93 46.03
CA ALA A 535 -1.90 5.34 46.24
C ALA A 535 -0.41 5.63 45.98
N GLN A 536 0.49 4.80 46.53
CA GLN A 536 1.92 4.93 46.27
C GLN A 536 2.28 4.74 44.79
N ALA A 537 1.65 3.78 44.11
CA ALA A 537 1.83 3.56 42.68
C ALA A 537 1.44 4.80 41.87
N LYS A 538 0.32 5.46 42.20
CA LYS A 538 -0.08 6.72 41.57
C LYS A 538 0.98 7.81 41.73
N GLU A 539 1.47 8.04 42.94
CA GLU A 539 2.49 9.07 43.20
C GLU A 539 3.80 8.78 42.43
N ASN A 540 4.21 7.52 42.37
CA ASN A 540 5.40 7.12 41.62
C ASN A 540 5.21 7.33 40.11
N ILE A 541 4.02 7.04 39.57
CA ILE A 541 3.70 7.30 38.16
C ILE A 541 3.74 8.80 37.88
N LEU A 542 3.12 9.62 38.73
CA LEU A 542 3.11 11.09 38.57
C LEU A 542 4.51 11.71 38.70
N THR A 543 5.42 11.09 39.44
CA THR A 543 6.82 11.51 39.49
C THR A 543 7.51 11.33 38.13
N ARG A 544 7.15 10.28 37.38
CA ARG A 544 7.73 9.97 36.05
C ARG A 544 6.98 10.67 34.91
N ALA A 545 5.67 10.83 35.03
CA ALA A 545 4.80 11.44 34.04
C ALA A 545 3.85 12.47 34.72
N PRO A 546 4.33 13.69 35.02
CA PRO A 546 3.59 14.67 35.83
C PRO A 546 2.29 15.17 35.20
N SER A 547 2.15 15.09 33.88
CA SER A 547 0.97 15.54 33.13
C SER A 547 -0.12 14.47 33.02
N THR A 548 0.09 13.26 33.53
CA THR A 548 -0.87 12.16 33.40
C THR A 548 -2.08 12.37 34.31
N SER A 549 -3.29 12.26 33.74
CA SER A 549 -4.52 12.22 34.53
C SER A 549 -4.78 10.80 35.04
N ILE A 550 -4.87 10.63 36.37
CA ILE A 550 -5.01 9.33 37.04
C ILE A 550 -6.13 9.34 38.08
N ILE A 551 -7.10 8.45 37.93
CA ILE A 551 -8.03 8.06 39.00
C ILE A 551 -7.65 6.68 39.54
N THR A 552 -7.84 6.48 40.85
CA THR A 552 -7.59 5.21 41.53
C THR A 552 -8.87 4.69 42.18
N THR A 553 -9.05 3.37 42.21
CA THR A 553 -10.19 2.74 42.88
C THR A 553 -9.72 1.47 43.59
N ALA A 554 -9.89 1.44 44.91
CA ALA A 554 -9.68 0.21 45.67
C ALA A 554 -10.86 -0.74 45.45
N LEU A 555 -10.63 -1.88 44.82
CA LEU A 555 -11.68 -2.85 44.55
C LEU A 555 -11.17 -4.29 44.53
N ASP A 556 -12.08 -5.22 44.78
CA ASP A 556 -11.89 -6.64 44.57
C ASP A 556 -12.53 -7.06 43.23
N VAL A 557 -11.73 -7.54 42.28
CA VAL A 557 -12.23 -7.94 40.95
C VAL A 557 -13.24 -9.09 41.00
N ARG A 558 -13.34 -9.82 42.12
CA ARG A 558 -14.37 -10.85 42.36
C ARG A 558 -15.76 -10.28 42.60
N ARG A 559 -15.87 -8.97 42.84
CA ARG A 559 -17.09 -8.25 43.19
C ARG A 559 -17.59 -7.46 41.98
N GLU A 560 -18.54 -8.04 41.24
CA GLU A 560 -19.10 -7.44 40.02
C GLU A 560 -19.64 -6.02 40.27
N ASP A 561 -20.30 -5.79 41.40
CA ASP A 561 -20.82 -4.49 41.83
C ASP A 561 -19.73 -3.41 41.88
N GLN A 562 -18.54 -3.77 42.40
CA GLN A 562 -17.41 -2.86 42.48
C GLN A 562 -16.77 -2.62 41.10
N VAL A 563 -16.63 -3.67 40.28
CA VAL A 563 -16.10 -3.55 38.91
C VAL A 563 -17.00 -2.69 38.03
N SER A 564 -18.32 -2.92 38.09
CA SER A 564 -19.32 -2.11 37.38
C SER A 564 -19.23 -0.64 37.78
N SER A 565 -19.17 -0.37 39.09
CA SER A 565 -19.08 1.01 39.62
C SER A 565 -17.78 1.70 39.19
N TRP A 566 -16.66 0.97 39.17
CA TRP A 566 -15.37 1.49 38.74
C TRP A 566 -15.35 1.88 37.25
N ILE A 567 -15.88 1.02 36.37
CA ILE A 567 -15.96 1.33 34.93
C ILE A 567 -16.93 2.49 34.68
N ALA A 568 -18.08 2.53 35.36
CA ALA A 568 -19.00 3.66 35.27
C ALA A 568 -18.35 4.98 35.73
N GLY A 569 -17.63 4.97 36.86
CA GLY A 569 -16.87 6.12 37.36
C GLY A 569 -15.76 6.56 36.39
N THR A 570 -15.10 5.61 35.72
CA THR A 570 -14.09 5.89 34.69
C THR A 570 -14.69 6.65 33.51
N VAL A 571 -15.82 6.18 32.97
CA VAL A 571 -16.51 6.87 31.87
C VAL A 571 -17.07 8.22 32.32
N ALA A 572 -17.61 8.32 33.53
CA ALA A 572 -18.11 9.59 34.07
C ALA A 572 -16.98 10.64 34.21
N HIS A 573 -15.78 10.23 34.60
CA HIS A 573 -14.64 11.13 34.78
C HIS A 573 -13.99 11.54 33.46
N PHE A 574 -13.70 10.57 32.57
CA PHE A 574 -12.94 10.83 31.33
C PHE A 574 -13.81 10.96 30.08
N GLY A 575 -15.11 10.70 30.17
CA GLY A 575 -16.06 10.68 29.05
C GLY A 575 -15.95 9.46 28.12
N ARG A 576 -14.93 8.61 28.30
CA ARG A 576 -14.67 7.44 27.43
C ARG A 576 -13.81 6.38 28.13
N LEU A 577 -13.77 5.19 27.52
CA LEU A 577 -12.78 4.15 27.81
C LEU A 577 -12.24 3.62 26.48
N ASN A 578 -10.93 3.75 26.25
CA ASN A 578 -10.29 3.31 25.00
C ASN A 578 -9.61 1.95 25.15
N GLY A 579 -9.16 1.57 26.35
CA GLY A 579 -8.57 0.25 26.51
C GLY A 579 -8.57 -0.26 27.93
N ALA A 580 -8.27 -1.54 28.08
CA ALA A 580 -8.17 -2.18 29.38
C ALA A 580 -7.06 -3.23 29.43
N ALA A 581 -6.25 -3.20 30.49
CA ALA A 581 -5.30 -4.23 30.85
C ALA A 581 -5.80 -4.97 32.10
N ASN A 582 -6.34 -6.17 31.92
CA ASN A 582 -6.84 -7.01 33.00
C ASN A 582 -5.71 -7.89 33.53
N ILE A 583 -4.91 -7.36 34.46
CA ILE A 583 -3.66 -7.98 34.95
C ILE A 583 -3.81 -8.58 36.35
N ALA A 584 -4.82 -8.19 37.12
CA ALA A 584 -5.07 -8.75 38.45
C ALA A 584 -5.09 -10.29 38.42
N GLY A 585 -4.34 -10.91 39.32
CA GLY A 585 -4.22 -12.36 39.40
C GLY A 585 -3.47 -12.83 40.62
N VAL A 586 -3.66 -14.10 40.97
CA VAL A 586 -3.05 -14.78 42.11
C VAL A 586 -2.57 -16.17 41.72
N VAL A 587 -1.59 -16.68 42.46
CA VAL A 587 -1.21 -18.10 42.47
C VAL A 587 -1.77 -18.76 43.73
N PRO A 588 -2.16 -20.05 43.67
CA PRO A 588 -2.56 -20.78 44.87
C PRO A 588 -1.40 -20.90 45.86
N ARG A 589 -1.69 -20.94 47.16
CA ARG A 589 -0.66 -21.18 48.20
C ARG A 589 -0.08 -22.57 48.07
N SER A 590 -0.87 -23.52 47.56
CA SER A 590 -0.45 -24.90 47.29
C SER A 590 0.43 -25.06 46.05
N ILE A 591 0.70 -24.00 45.27
CA ILE A 591 1.45 -24.10 44.02
C ILE A 591 2.81 -24.78 44.24
N ALA A 592 3.13 -25.75 43.37
CA ALA A 592 4.38 -26.51 43.44
C ALA A 592 4.62 -27.30 44.76
N SER A 593 3.59 -27.50 45.59
CA SER A 593 3.61 -28.36 46.79
C SER A 593 2.69 -29.58 46.62
N GLU A 594 2.80 -30.59 47.49
CA GLU A 594 1.92 -31.78 47.45
C GLU A 594 0.43 -31.43 47.55
N ALA A 595 0.08 -30.38 48.30
CA ALA A 595 -1.30 -29.88 48.37
C ALA A 595 -1.82 -29.34 47.02
N GLY A 596 -0.95 -29.11 46.05
CA GLY A 596 -1.32 -28.65 44.71
C GLY A 596 -1.72 -29.77 43.76
N LEU A 597 -1.56 -31.05 44.15
CA LEU A 597 -2.06 -32.20 43.39
C LEU A 597 -3.57 -32.10 43.22
N VAL A 598 -4.09 -32.56 42.08
CA VAL A 598 -5.51 -32.38 41.74
C VAL A 598 -6.40 -33.08 42.76
N GLU A 599 -6.01 -34.27 43.24
CA GLU A 599 -6.71 -35.00 44.30
C GLU A 599 -6.64 -34.36 45.71
N HIS A 600 -5.89 -33.27 45.86
CA HIS A 600 -5.65 -32.59 47.14
C HIS A 600 -6.03 -31.10 47.13
N LEU A 601 -6.57 -30.60 46.02
CA LEU A 601 -6.95 -29.19 45.91
C LEU A 601 -8.04 -28.85 46.92
N ASP A 602 -7.76 -27.85 47.74
CA ASP A 602 -8.70 -27.25 48.68
C ASP A 602 -9.77 -26.44 47.93
N ALA A 603 -11.04 -26.62 48.30
CA ALA A 603 -12.17 -26.00 47.62
C ALA A 603 -12.17 -24.47 47.77
N ASP A 604 -11.83 -23.95 48.95
CA ASP A 604 -11.79 -22.51 49.18
C ASP A 604 -10.66 -21.85 48.39
N GLU A 605 -9.50 -22.50 48.32
CA GLU A 605 -8.40 -22.03 47.47
C GLU A 605 -8.73 -22.10 45.97
N TRP A 606 -9.43 -23.15 45.52
CA TRP A 606 -9.92 -23.25 44.14
C TRP A 606 -10.85 -22.08 43.80
N GLU A 607 -11.87 -21.84 44.63
CA GLU A 607 -12.84 -20.77 44.43
C GLU A 607 -12.18 -19.39 44.48
N PHE A 608 -11.20 -19.22 45.36
CA PHE A 608 -10.40 -18.00 45.41
C PHE A 608 -9.62 -17.76 44.10
N VAL A 609 -8.88 -18.77 43.62
CA VAL A 609 -8.06 -18.67 42.40
C VAL A 609 -8.94 -18.46 41.17
N MET A 610 -10.02 -19.24 41.02
CA MET A 610 -10.97 -19.08 39.92
C MET A 610 -11.68 -17.73 39.98
N GLY A 611 -12.11 -17.32 41.17
CA GLY A 611 -12.73 -16.03 41.43
C GLY A 611 -11.88 -14.87 40.96
N VAL A 612 -10.60 -14.83 41.34
CA VAL A 612 -9.70 -13.73 40.93
C VAL A 612 -9.31 -13.85 39.45
N ASN A 613 -8.77 -15.00 39.04
CA ASN A 613 -8.08 -15.12 37.75
C ASN A 613 -9.01 -15.26 36.55
N ALA A 614 -10.19 -15.87 36.73
CA ALA A 614 -11.12 -16.15 35.64
C ALA A 614 -12.38 -15.30 35.76
N THR A 615 -13.12 -15.43 36.87
CA THR A 615 -14.38 -14.71 37.08
C THR A 615 -14.15 -13.20 37.13
N GLY A 616 -13.08 -12.73 37.78
CA GLY A 616 -12.75 -11.31 37.83
C GLY A 616 -12.41 -10.72 36.47
N VAL A 617 -11.69 -11.45 35.61
CA VAL A 617 -11.42 -11.04 34.22
C VAL A 617 -12.73 -10.99 33.41
N MET A 618 -13.63 -11.95 33.63
CA MET A 618 -14.95 -11.95 33.00
C MET A 618 -15.78 -10.72 33.41
N TYR A 619 -15.85 -10.38 34.70
CA TYR A 619 -16.55 -9.17 35.15
C TYR A 619 -15.93 -7.90 34.56
N CYS A 620 -14.60 -7.81 34.54
CA CYS A 620 -13.91 -6.68 33.90
C CYS A 620 -14.30 -6.55 32.44
N MET A 621 -14.17 -7.61 31.64
CA MET A 621 -14.55 -7.60 30.22
C MET A 621 -16.03 -7.27 30.02
N LYS A 622 -16.93 -7.83 30.82
CA LYS A 622 -18.38 -7.56 30.73
C LYS A 622 -18.66 -6.06 30.78
N HIS A 623 -18.11 -5.36 31.77
CA HIS A 623 -18.36 -3.94 31.95
C HIS A 623 -17.54 -3.06 31.00
N GLN A 624 -16.28 -3.39 30.74
CA GLN A 624 -15.43 -2.67 29.78
C GLN A 624 -16.02 -2.71 28.36
N LEU A 625 -16.34 -3.90 27.85
CA LEU A 625 -16.88 -4.09 26.51
C LEU A 625 -18.28 -3.50 26.36
N SER A 626 -19.03 -3.30 27.45
CA SER A 626 -20.34 -2.63 27.40
C SER A 626 -20.23 -1.16 26.96
N VAL A 627 -19.13 -0.48 27.33
CA VAL A 627 -18.92 0.97 27.09
C VAL A 627 -17.93 1.27 25.96
N MET A 628 -17.07 0.32 25.58
CA MET A 628 -16.07 0.52 24.53
C MET A 628 -16.67 0.40 23.12
N ARG A 629 -16.47 1.41 22.28
CA ARG A 629 -16.90 1.42 20.87
C ARG A 629 -15.86 2.14 20.00
N GLY A 630 -15.71 1.70 18.75
CA GLY A 630 -14.91 2.37 17.74
C GLY A 630 -13.50 1.79 17.58
N ARG A 631 -12.88 2.09 16.43
CA ARG A 631 -11.53 1.66 16.09
C ARG A 631 -10.50 2.21 17.09
N GLY A 632 -9.49 1.41 17.38
CA GLY A 632 -8.43 1.76 18.34
C GLY A 632 -8.75 1.37 19.79
N CYS A 633 -9.93 0.79 20.04
CA CYS A 633 -10.29 0.22 21.33
C CYS A 633 -9.72 -1.20 21.51
N ALA A 634 -9.14 -1.50 22.69
CA ALA A 634 -8.50 -2.79 22.90
C ALA A 634 -8.51 -3.27 24.37
N VAL A 635 -8.66 -4.58 24.57
CA VAL A 635 -8.55 -5.25 25.86
C VAL A 635 -7.41 -6.28 25.81
N VAL A 636 -6.56 -6.26 26.82
CA VAL A 636 -5.47 -7.23 27.01
C VAL A 636 -5.65 -7.93 28.36
N ASN A 637 -5.82 -9.25 28.31
CA ASN A 637 -5.99 -10.09 29.49
C ASN A 637 -4.68 -10.81 29.85
N ALA A 638 -4.35 -10.88 31.13
CA ALA A 638 -3.21 -11.67 31.61
C ALA A 638 -3.59 -13.14 31.81
N ALA A 639 -3.24 -13.99 30.85
CA ALA A 639 -3.26 -15.44 31.01
C ALA A 639 -1.95 -15.90 31.71
N SER A 640 -1.32 -16.96 31.20
CA SER A 640 -0.01 -17.47 31.61
C SER A 640 0.41 -18.55 30.63
N ILE A 641 1.68 -18.95 30.63
CA ILE A 641 2.09 -20.19 29.97
C ILE A 641 1.32 -21.43 30.48
N ALA A 642 0.86 -21.39 31.73
CA ALA A 642 -0.05 -22.39 32.31
C ALA A 642 -1.48 -22.35 31.71
N GLY A 643 -1.79 -21.34 30.90
CA GLY A 643 -3.01 -21.26 30.09
C GLY A 643 -2.88 -21.91 28.71
N LEU A 644 -1.68 -22.39 28.36
CA LEU A 644 -1.36 -23.07 27.10
C LEU A 644 -0.83 -24.50 27.32
N THR A 645 -0.32 -24.78 28.52
CA THR A 645 0.33 -26.05 28.88
C THR A 645 -0.08 -26.48 30.30
N GLY A 646 0.00 -27.79 30.57
CA GLY A 646 -0.22 -28.37 31.89
C GLY A 646 1.10 -28.65 32.63
N ARG A 647 1.10 -28.50 33.95
CA ARG A 647 2.22 -28.91 34.83
C ARG A 647 1.68 -29.57 36.10
N PRO A 648 2.41 -30.56 36.67
CA PRO A 648 2.02 -31.13 37.96
C PRO A 648 1.94 -30.05 39.04
N ARG A 649 0.96 -30.18 39.94
CA ARG A 649 0.75 -29.28 41.10
C ARG A 649 0.39 -27.83 40.76
N THR A 650 -0.24 -27.59 39.60
CA THR A 650 -0.73 -26.26 39.20
C THR A 650 -2.21 -26.27 38.79
N GLY A 651 -2.99 -27.27 39.19
CA GLY A 651 -4.34 -27.54 38.66
C GLY A 651 -5.28 -26.32 38.65
N ALA A 652 -5.53 -25.72 39.82
CA ALA A 652 -6.38 -24.53 39.95
C ALA A 652 -5.87 -23.34 39.12
N TYR A 653 -4.56 -23.10 39.14
CA TYR A 653 -3.95 -22.00 38.38
C TYR A 653 -4.06 -22.21 36.87
N ALA A 654 -3.69 -23.40 36.37
CA ALA A 654 -3.75 -23.75 34.96
C ALA A 654 -5.18 -23.69 34.42
N ALA A 655 -6.15 -24.25 35.15
CA ALA A 655 -7.57 -24.17 34.80
C ALA A 655 -8.03 -22.72 34.67
N SER A 656 -7.71 -21.88 35.67
CA SER A 656 -8.09 -20.46 35.65
C SER A 656 -7.48 -19.69 34.46
N LYS A 657 -6.24 -20.00 34.07
CA LYS A 657 -5.56 -19.32 32.95
C LYS A 657 -5.98 -19.84 31.58
N HIS A 658 -6.38 -21.11 31.46
CA HIS A 658 -7.05 -21.61 30.24
C HIS A 658 -8.43 -20.94 30.06
N ALA A 659 -9.18 -20.71 31.15
CA ALA A 659 -10.46 -20.01 31.08
C ALA A 659 -10.30 -18.58 30.52
N VAL A 660 -9.24 -17.86 30.91
CA VAL A 660 -8.93 -16.53 30.34
C VAL A 660 -8.70 -16.60 28.82
N VAL A 661 -7.95 -17.59 28.33
CA VAL A 661 -7.71 -17.77 26.89
C VAL A 661 -9.01 -18.04 26.14
N GLY A 662 -9.88 -18.89 26.70
CA GLY A 662 -11.21 -19.17 26.13
C GLY A 662 -12.08 -17.92 26.06
N LEU A 663 -12.20 -17.18 27.17
CA LEU A 663 -12.99 -15.96 27.24
C LEU A 663 -12.49 -14.88 26.25
N THR A 664 -11.17 -14.69 26.15
CA THR A 664 -10.56 -13.75 25.18
C THR A 664 -11.00 -14.07 23.75
N ARG A 665 -10.95 -15.34 23.35
CA ARG A 665 -11.31 -15.77 21.99
C ARG A 665 -12.78 -15.56 21.69
N SER A 666 -13.67 -15.85 22.65
CA SER A 666 -15.10 -15.62 22.50
C SER A 666 -15.40 -14.12 22.41
N ALA A 667 -14.91 -13.33 23.36
CA ALA A 667 -15.12 -11.89 23.39
C ALA A 667 -14.63 -11.20 22.11
N ALA A 668 -13.46 -11.60 21.57
CA ALA A 668 -12.95 -11.05 20.32
C ALA A 668 -13.92 -11.24 19.14
N LYS A 669 -14.59 -12.39 19.05
CA LYS A 669 -15.60 -12.65 18.01
C LYS A 669 -16.88 -11.82 18.22
N GLU A 670 -17.27 -11.61 19.47
CA GLU A 670 -18.49 -10.85 19.84
C GLU A 670 -18.34 -9.33 19.68
N VAL A 671 -17.12 -8.81 19.70
CA VAL A 671 -16.87 -7.36 19.74
C VAL A 671 -16.14 -6.82 18.51
N GLY A 672 -15.68 -7.70 17.62
CA GLY A 672 -14.89 -7.32 16.45
C GLY A 672 -15.61 -6.32 15.52
N GLU A 673 -16.91 -6.50 15.29
CA GLU A 673 -17.73 -5.57 14.49
C GLU A 673 -17.82 -4.17 15.10
N ARG A 674 -17.64 -4.04 16.43
CA ARG A 674 -17.60 -2.75 17.14
C ARG A 674 -16.24 -2.06 17.02
N GLY A 675 -15.27 -2.67 16.33
CA GLY A 675 -13.90 -2.18 16.20
C GLY A 675 -13.05 -2.36 17.45
N VAL A 676 -13.49 -3.20 18.40
CA VAL A 676 -12.78 -3.49 19.65
C VAL A 676 -11.95 -4.76 19.49
N ARG A 677 -10.70 -4.76 19.94
CA ARG A 677 -9.81 -5.93 19.91
C ARG A 677 -9.70 -6.54 21.29
N VAL A 678 -9.62 -7.86 21.39
CA VAL A 678 -9.46 -8.57 22.67
C VAL A 678 -8.37 -9.62 22.51
N ASN A 679 -7.28 -9.50 23.25
CA ASN A 679 -6.17 -10.45 23.23
C ASN A 679 -5.77 -10.87 24.64
N ALA A 680 -5.01 -11.96 24.74
CA ALA A 680 -4.37 -12.40 25.97
C ALA A 680 -2.85 -12.46 25.77
N ILE A 681 -2.12 -12.09 26.82
CA ILE A 681 -0.70 -12.39 26.94
C ILE A 681 -0.52 -13.63 27.81
N CYS A 682 0.45 -14.47 27.48
CA CYS A 682 0.79 -15.68 28.21
C CYS A 682 2.23 -15.58 28.73
N PRO A 683 2.47 -14.86 29.85
CA PRO A 683 3.81 -14.74 30.39
C PRO A 683 4.37 -16.08 30.88
N GLY A 684 5.67 -16.27 30.63
CA GLY A 684 6.49 -17.32 31.25
C GLY A 684 6.95 -16.92 32.64
N ARG A 685 8.23 -17.17 32.96
CA ARG A 685 8.83 -16.75 34.24
C ARG A 685 9.25 -15.28 34.17
N ILE A 686 8.49 -14.41 34.82
CA ILE A 686 8.76 -12.96 34.91
C ILE A 686 9.18 -12.61 36.33
N ASP A 687 10.22 -11.79 36.49
CA ASP A 687 10.69 -11.35 37.81
C ASP A 687 9.73 -10.32 38.44
N THR A 688 8.89 -10.79 39.36
CA THR A 688 7.85 -9.99 40.01
C THR A 688 7.75 -10.37 41.48
N PRO A 689 7.12 -9.56 42.34
CA PRO A 689 6.86 -9.95 43.73
C PRO A 689 6.17 -11.31 43.85
N MET A 690 5.24 -11.62 42.94
CA MET A 690 4.53 -12.90 42.90
C MET A 690 5.48 -14.08 42.62
N SER A 691 6.35 -13.99 41.61
CA SER A 691 7.26 -15.09 41.28
C SER A 691 8.35 -15.28 42.34
N ARG A 692 8.81 -14.20 42.98
CA ARG A 692 9.72 -14.26 44.13
C ARG A 692 9.08 -14.91 45.35
N ALA A 693 7.82 -14.58 45.65
CA ALA A 693 7.05 -15.23 46.72
C ALA A 693 6.84 -16.73 46.45
N ALA A 694 6.48 -17.10 45.20
CA ALA A 694 6.34 -18.50 44.81
C ALA A 694 7.68 -19.28 44.89
N ALA A 695 8.80 -18.65 44.52
CA ALA A 695 10.12 -19.24 44.68
C ALA A 695 10.50 -19.42 46.15
N ALA A 696 10.22 -18.43 47.01
CA ALA A 696 10.45 -18.54 48.45
C ALA A 696 9.63 -19.68 49.09
N ALA A 697 8.36 -19.82 48.70
CA ALA A 697 7.52 -20.93 49.13
C ALA A 697 8.07 -22.30 48.68
N ALA A 698 8.56 -22.40 47.43
CA ALA A 698 9.18 -23.62 46.90
C ALA A 698 10.51 -23.98 47.60
N THR A 699 11.27 -22.97 48.04
CA THR A 699 12.50 -23.15 48.82
C THR A 699 12.21 -23.75 50.20
N VAL A 700 11.12 -23.33 50.85
CA VAL A 700 10.69 -23.83 52.16
C VAL A 700 10.32 -25.33 52.13
N VAL A 701 9.85 -25.86 50.99
CA VAL A 701 9.56 -27.29 50.79
C VAL A 701 10.73 -28.09 50.20
N GLY A 702 11.97 -27.60 50.34
CA GLY A 702 13.19 -28.38 50.07
C GLY A 702 13.72 -28.37 48.63
N ARG A 703 13.25 -27.46 47.75
CA ARG A 703 13.74 -27.32 46.35
C ARG A 703 14.79 -26.21 46.15
N GLY A 704 15.30 -25.65 47.25
CA GLY A 704 15.71 -24.25 47.37
C GLY A 704 17.03 -23.77 46.76
N ALA A 705 17.80 -24.60 46.06
CA ALA A 705 19.07 -24.15 45.44
C ALA A 705 19.12 -24.38 43.92
N ASP A 706 18.47 -25.43 43.42
CA ASP A 706 18.47 -25.79 41.99
C ASP A 706 17.19 -25.39 41.24
N TYR A 707 16.17 -24.86 41.94
CA TYR A 707 14.89 -24.48 41.32
C TYR A 707 15.05 -23.45 40.18
N ASP A 708 15.89 -22.43 40.35
CA ASP A 708 16.14 -21.47 39.28
C ASP A 708 17.06 -22.05 38.17
N LYS A 709 18.00 -22.95 38.49
CA LYS A 709 18.88 -23.55 37.48
C LYS A 709 18.14 -24.53 36.56
N GLU A 710 17.32 -25.42 37.13
CA GLU A 710 16.51 -26.38 36.37
C GLU A 710 15.41 -25.67 35.58
N THR A 711 14.73 -24.67 36.14
CA THR A 711 13.63 -24.05 35.40
C THR A 711 14.09 -23.04 34.35
N LEU A 712 15.26 -22.42 34.52
CA LEU A 712 15.86 -21.63 33.45
C LEU A 712 16.42 -22.51 32.34
N SER A 713 16.62 -23.82 32.56
CA SER A 713 17.12 -24.70 31.51
C SER A 713 16.09 -24.97 30.41
N ASP A 714 14.81 -24.83 30.71
CA ASP A 714 13.71 -25.02 29.76
C ASP A 714 13.36 -23.74 28.99
N ILE A 715 13.92 -22.59 29.39
CA ILE A 715 13.71 -21.31 28.71
C ILE A 715 14.84 -21.12 27.69
N ALA A 716 14.51 -21.01 26.41
CA ALA A 716 15.52 -20.84 25.35
C ALA A 716 16.48 -19.65 25.62
N LEU A 717 15.96 -18.53 26.13
CA LEU A 717 16.76 -17.34 26.48
C LEU A 717 17.52 -17.43 27.82
N ARG A 718 17.38 -18.54 28.58
CA ARG A 718 18.12 -18.84 29.82
C ARG A 718 18.06 -17.76 30.91
N ARG A 719 17.02 -16.92 30.91
CA ARG A 719 16.78 -15.88 31.93
C ARG A 719 15.30 -15.70 32.22
N LYS A 720 15.00 -15.11 33.37
CA LYS A 720 13.66 -14.59 33.66
C LYS A 720 13.38 -13.38 32.75
N GLY A 721 12.14 -13.26 32.30
CA GLY A 721 11.65 -12.04 31.67
C GLY A 721 11.51 -10.93 32.69
N GLN A 722 11.61 -9.68 32.24
CA GLN A 722 11.38 -8.49 33.06
C GLN A 722 9.94 -8.01 32.89
N PRO A 723 9.31 -7.43 33.92
CA PRO A 723 7.94 -6.92 33.83
C PRO A 723 7.79 -5.82 32.75
N GLU A 724 8.86 -5.07 32.45
CA GLU A 724 8.92 -4.08 31.37
C GLU A 724 8.74 -4.74 30.00
N GLU A 725 9.30 -5.92 29.76
CA GLU A 725 9.13 -6.65 28.51
C GLU A 725 7.66 -7.08 28.31
N VAL A 726 6.98 -7.42 29.41
CA VAL A 726 5.55 -7.72 29.39
C VAL A 726 4.73 -6.47 29.15
N ALA A 727 5.06 -5.36 29.83
CA ALA A 727 4.39 -4.08 29.66
C ALA A 727 4.52 -3.54 28.23
N ASP A 728 5.67 -3.74 27.57
CA ASP A 728 5.88 -3.41 26.16
C ASP A 728 4.90 -4.17 25.26
N LEU A 729 4.75 -5.49 25.48
CA LEU A 729 3.78 -6.29 24.73
C LEU A 729 2.34 -5.85 25.01
N VAL A 730 1.99 -5.57 26.27
CA VAL A 730 0.64 -5.07 26.61
C VAL A 730 0.36 -3.75 25.90
N CYS A 731 1.31 -2.82 25.90
CA CYS A 731 1.14 -1.55 25.21
C CYS A 731 1.05 -1.71 23.70
N PHE A 732 1.86 -2.57 23.08
CA PHE A 732 1.70 -2.92 21.66
C PHE A 732 0.30 -3.46 21.36
N LEU A 733 -0.22 -4.36 22.21
CA LEU A 733 -1.54 -4.95 22.03
C LEU A 733 -2.69 -3.97 22.31
N LEU A 734 -2.48 -2.94 23.12
CA LEU A 734 -3.44 -1.86 23.36
C LEU A 734 -3.35 -0.74 22.31
N SER A 735 -2.23 -0.62 21.60
CA SER A 735 -2.01 0.43 20.61
C SER A 735 -2.62 0.10 19.25
N ASP A 736 -2.58 1.07 18.33
CA ASP A 736 -3.07 0.88 16.96
C ASP A 736 -2.11 0.02 16.11
N GLU A 737 -0.88 -0.23 16.59
CA GLU A 737 0.11 -1.06 15.90
C GLU A 737 -0.31 -2.53 15.81
N SER A 738 -1.20 -2.97 16.69
CA SER A 738 -1.81 -4.31 16.68
C SER A 738 -3.24 -4.30 16.10
N SER A 739 -3.57 -3.34 15.23
CA SER A 739 -4.92 -3.12 14.68
C SER A 739 -5.57 -4.33 13.98
N TYR A 740 -4.77 -5.31 13.54
CA TYR A 740 -5.26 -6.56 12.95
C TYR A 740 -5.00 -7.81 13.81
N ILE A 741 -4.63 -7.63 15.09
CA ILE A 741 -4.41 -8.71 16.06
C ILE A 741 -5.57 -8.69 17.07
N THR A 742 -6.42 -9.70 17.02
CA THR A 742 -7.52 -9.94 17.97
C THR A 742 -7.75 -11.45 18.15
N GLY A 743 -8.28 -11.88 19.29
CA GLY A 743 -8.55 -13.28 19.62
C GLY A 743 -7.30 -14.14 19.89
N ASN A 744 -6.11 -13.52 19.98
CA ASN A 744 -4.86 -14.25 20.15
C ASN A 744 -4.48 -14.44 21.63
N ALA A 745 -3.77 -15.53 21.91
CA ALA A 745 -3.08 -15.79 23.18
C ALA A 745 -1.57 -15.85 22.89
N ILE A 746 -0.86 -14.77 23.20
CA ILE A 746 0.51 -14.54 22.73
C ILE A 746 1.49 -14.88 23.86
N SER A 747 2.36 -15.87 23.64
CA SER A 747 3.42 -16.22 24.58
C SER A 747 4.47 -15.12 24.70
N ILE A 748 4.81 -14.78 25.94
CA ILE A 748 5.97 -13.93 26.28
C ILE A 748 6.77 -14.61 27.39
N ASP A 749 7.52 -15.63 26.99
CA ASP A 749 8.06 -16.65 27.90
C ASP A 749 9.55 -16.95 27.68
N GLY A 750 10.20 -16.27 26.74
CA GLY A 750 11.61 -16.49 26.40
C GLY A 750 11.88 -17.81 25.67
N GLY A 751 10.87 -18.35 24.97
CA GLY A 751 10.98 -19.64 24.27
C GLY A 751 10.91 -20.80 25.26
N TRP A 752 9.99 -20.73 26.22
CA TRP A 752 9.72 -21.85 27.12
C TRP A 752 8.75 -22.85 26.48
N ASN A 753 7.73 -22.35 25.79
CA ASN A 753 6.76 -23.14 25.06
C ASN A 753 6.93 -22.89 23.56
N CYS A 754 7.95 -23.50 22.97
CA CYS A 754 8.24 -23.50 21.53
C CYS A 754 8.62 -24.88 21.02
#